data_AF-A0A9P1CH74-F1
#
_entry.id   AF-A0A9P1CH74-F1
#
_cell.length_a   1.000
_cell.length_b   1.000
_cell.length_c   1.000
_cell.angle_alpha   90.00
_cell.angle_beta   90.00
_cell.angle_gamma   90.00
#
_symmetry.space_group_name_H-M   'P 1'
#
loop_
_entity.id
_entity.type
_entity.pdbx_description
1 polymer ?
#
loop_
_entity_poly.entity_id
_entity_poly.type
_entity_poly.pdbx_seq_one_letter_code
_entity_poly.pdbx_strand_id
1 'polypeptide(L)'
;MASPSSRKVRTTADAPMPPDEALKLLKEGNARFIKGEPTATRTNEKMRQELVDMGQAPHTAIIGCADSRAPLETIFDALPGDIFVLRNAGNTCTHAEGSMVGSLEFCTGKLGARMILVLGHTKCGAVYGATNAYLAAKKSETASVESALEGLLLDLAPVAEKAVADMGSHTDADEVAAHAVRVNVFHTIDFLLKYSAPLREKVKSGQVEIQGGIYHLDSGKVEFMGRSPQQSTLLSTNLGLPPSMTREGGRTSGYGPSARGEHGVRTTVDSAVPAEEALKMLKAGNERFAVGAPLAKHATLKMREALVSHGQAPHTAILGCADSRVPVDTVFDAMPGDLFVLRNAGNTCTHAEGSMVGSLEFCCGKLGSKLILVMGHTKCGAIAGATATYLASKEGKASKSAGSALEGLLVGLSGVAKQAEEELGVGADQDQLVSHSVRVNVFSSIEFLLKYSPSLRELVKSGNVEIQGGIYHLETGRVEFLGRSPRQAELLRSDPSLPPSLQALPIRTTTDGPLPSQEALKLLKEGNARFTSGAAISGKITPAMRKALVKEGQAPHTAIIGCADSRAPLETVFDAMPGDIFVLRNAGNTCTHAEGSVLGSLEFCVAALQSKMVLVLGHTACGAIKGATATYLQSKSGNKPQVTKALDALLVGLSDVAKKASEELGEGATEAQIVDRTIKL
;
A
#
# COMPACT_ATOMS: atom_id res chain seq x y z
N MET A 1 -41.24 17.04 -29.10
CA MET A 1 -40.57 16.29 -28.02
C MET A 1 -39.29 17.03 -27.66
N ALA A 2 -38.95 17.17 -26.38
CA ALA A 2 -37.63 17.70 -26.01
C ALA A 2 -36.55 16.66 -26.32
N SER A 3 -35.37 17.10 -26.77
CA SER A 3 -34.19 16.22 -26.79
C SER A 3 -33.90 15.74 -25.36
N PRO A 4 -33.51 14.47 -25.16
CA PRO A 4 -32.87 14.07 -23.90
C PRO A 4 -31.72 15.04 -23.60
N SER A 5 -31.71 15.62 -22.41
CA SER A 5 -30.61 16.44 -21.94
C SER A 5 -29.39 15.54 -21.73
N SER A 6 -28.43 15.56 -22.65
CA SER A 6 -27.20 14.78 -22.52
C SER A 6 -26.50 15.16 -21.21
N ARG A 7 -26.42 14.20 -20.28
CA ARG A 7 -25.70 14.34 -19.01
C ARG A 7 -24.27 14.80 -19.30
N LYS A 8 -23.83 15.87 -18.63
CA LYS A 8 -22.46 16.39 -18.75
C LYS A 8 -21.51 15.59 -17.84
N VAL A 9 -20.24 15.60 -18.20
CA VAL A 9 -19.13 15.15 -17.35
C VAL A 9 -18.93 16.12 -16.17
N ARG A 10 -18.42 15.63 -15.03
CA ARG A 10 -18.12 16.47 -13.86
C ARG A 10 -16.65 16.90 -13.83
N THR A 11 -16.43 18.19 -13.66
CA THR A 11 -15.14 18.88 -13.79
C THR A 11 -14.81 19.69 -12.54
N THR A 12 -13.61 20.26 -12.44
CA THR A 12 -13.23 21.04 -11.24
C THR A 12 -14.00 22.35 -11.05
N ALA A 13 -14.81 22.76 -12.03
CA ALA A 13 -15.79 23.84 -11.90
C ALA A 13 -17.06 23.43 -11.14
N ASP A 14 -17.35 22.13 -11.03
CA ASP A 14 -18.52 21.60 -10.34
C ASP A 14 -18.29 21.50 -8.82
N ALA A 15 -19.24 22.01 -8.03
CA ALA A 15 -19.16 21.93 -6.57
C ALA A 15 -19.13 20.46 -6.08
N PRO A 16 -18.34 20.11 -5.03
CA PRO A 16 -18.30 18.76 -4.48
C PRO A 16 -19.69 18.25 -4.03
N MET A 17 -20.12 17.13 -4.60
CA MET A 17 -21.48 16.59 -4.46
C MET A 17 -21.76 16.09 -3.03
N PRO A 18 -22.95 16.32 -2.45
CA PRO A 18 -23.40 15.69 -1.20
C PRO A 18 -23.37 14.14 -1.27
N PRO A 19 -23.05 13.43 -0.17
CA PRO A 19 -22.93 11.97 -0.20
C PRO A 19 -24.25 11.25 -0.50
N ASP A 20 -25.38 11.80 -0.05
CA ASP A 20 -26.72 11.28 -0.29
C ASP A 20 -27.15 11.44 -1.76
N GLU A 21 -26.83 12.58 -2.40
CA GLU A 21 -27.00 12.78 -3.84
C GLU A 21 -26.10 11.81 -4.65
N ALA A 22 -24.83 11.68 -4.27
CA ALA A 22 -23.91 10.74 -4.90
C ALA A 22 -24.40 9.28 -4.78
N LEU A 23 -24.89 8.87 -3.60
CA LEU A 23 -25.48 7.55 -3.37
C LEU A 23 -26.79 7.34 -4.15
N LYS A 24 -27.60 8.40 -4.32
CA LYS A 24 -28.81 8.38 -5.16
C LYS A 24 -28.44 8.15 -6.63
N LEU A 25 -27.44 8.85 -7.17
CA LEU A 25 -26.99 8.65 -8.56
C LEU A 25 -26.51 7.22 -8.83
N LEU A 26 -25.78 6.60 -7.89
CA LEU A 26 -25.37 5.19 -7.99
C LEU A 26 -26.58 4.24 -8.00
N LYS A 27 -27.58 4.48 -7.14
CA LYS A 27 -28.82 3.67 -7.09
C LYS A 27 -29.63 3.78 -8.38
N GLU A 28 -29.81 5.00 -8.88
CA GLU A 28 -30.54 5.25 -10.14
C GLU A 28 -29.78 4.71 -11.35
N GLY A 29 -28.46 4.85 -11.38
CA GLY A 29 -27.60 4.31 -12.43
C GLY A 29 -27.62 2.79 -12.49
N ASN A 30 -27.55 2.11 -11.35
CA ASN A 30 -27.71 0.66 -11.32
C ASN A 30 -29.13 0.21 -11.70
N ALA A 31 -30.17 0.94 -11.30
CA ALA A 31 -31.53 0.66 -11.75
C ALA A 31 -31.68 0.75 -13.29
N ARG A 32 -31.00 1.70 -13.93
CA ARG A 32 -30.93 1.82 -15.40
C ARG A 32 -30.14 0.68 -16.05
N PHE A 33 -29.00 0.30 -15.46
CA PHE A 33 -28.21 -0.86 -15.92
C PHE A 33 -29.00 -2.18 -15.88
N ILE A 34 -29.71 -2.47 -14.79
CA ILE A 34 -30.54 -3.69 -14.65
C ILE A 34 -31.57 -3.79 -15.77
N LYS A 35 -32.25 -2.68 -16.08
CA LYS A 35 -33.29 -2.63 -17.12
C LYS A 35 -32.75 -2.67 -18.56
N GLY A 36 -31.46 -2.39 -18.77
CA GLY A 36 -30.91 -2.13 -20.09
C GLY A 36 -31.29 -0.76 -20.66
N GLU A 37 -31.55 0.23 -19.79
CA GLU A 37 -31.91 1.62 -20.12
C GLU A 37 -30.80 2.64 -19.76
N PRO A 38 -29.52 2.43 -20.14
CA PRO A 38 -28.43 3.34 -19.77
C PRO A 38 -28.62 4.74 -20.38
N THR A 39 -28.22 5.78 -19.62
CA THR A 39 -28.27 7.19 -20.05
C THR A 39 -26.88 7.80 -20.24
N ALA A 40 -25.82 7.12 -19.79
CA ALA A 40 -24.45 7.48 -20.13
C ALA A 40 -24.23 7.29 -21.64
N THR A 41 -24.11 8.40 -22.36
CA THR A 41 -23.69 8.38 -23.77
C THR A 41 -22.26 7.86 -23.88
N ARG A 42 -21.96 7.14 -24.98
CA ARG A 42 -20.60 6.70 -25.30
C ARG A 42 -19.58 7.85 -25.14
N THR A 43 -18.49 7.58 -24.42
CA THR A 43 -17.36 8.49 -24.25
C THR A 43 -16.89 9.00 -25.61
N ASN A 44 -16.95 10.32 -25.79
CA ASN A 44 -16.62 11.00 -27.03
C ASN A 44 -15.50 12.03 -26.80
N GLU A 45 -14.93 12.51 -27.90
CA GLU A 45 -13.83 13.47 -27.92
C GLU A 45 -14.11 14.73 -27.08
N LYS A 46 -15.30 15.33 -27.23
CA LYS A 46 -15.69 16.51 -26.44
C LYS A 46 -15.64 16.23 -24.93
N MET A 47 -16.20 15.10 -24.49
CA MET A 47 -16.16 14.71 -23.07
C MET A 47 -14.74 14.49 -22.56
N ARG A 48 -13.84 13.92 -23.40
CA ARG A 48 -12.41 13.79 -23.05
C ARG A 48 -11.76 15.16 -22.92
N GLN A 49 -11.94 16.04 -23.91
CA GLN A 49 -11.36 17.38 -23.94
C GLN A 49 -11.82 18.23 -22.74
N GLU A 50 -13.11 18.21 -22.41
CA GLU A 50 -13.71 18.91 -21.26
C GLU A 50 -13.07 18.48 -19.92
N LEU A 51 -12.73 17.18 -19.77
CA LEU A 51 -12.03 16.61 -18.61
C LEU A 51 -10.49 16.76 -18.64
N VAL A 52 -9.92 17.07 -19.80
CA VAL A 52 -8.50 17.38 -19.99
C VAL A 52 -8.23 18.83 -19.62
N ASP A 53 -9.13 19.74 -20.01
CA ASP A 53 -8.96 21.19 -19.84
C ASP A 53 -9.49 21.69 -18.49
N MET A 54 -10.65 21.20 -18.04
CA MET A 54 -11.26 21.62 -16.76
C MET A 54 -11.04 20.60 -15.63
N GLY A 55 -10.24 19.55 -15.86
CA GLY A 55 -9.95 18.49 -14.90
C GLY A 55 -11.17 17.62 -14.54
N GLN A 56 -10.99 16.71 -13.57
CA GLN A 56 -12.01 15.76 -13.12
C GLN A 56 -12.58 16.15 -11.74
N ALA A 57 -13.87 15.89 -11.52
CA ALA A 57 -14.48 15.94 -10.20
C ALA A 57 -15.37 14.70 -9.96
N PRO A 58 -14.81 13.57 -9.50
CA PRO A 58 -15.60 12.41 -9.10
C PRO A 58 -16.52 12.73 -7.92
N HIS A 59 -17.77 12.26 -7.98
CA HIS A 59 -18.69 12.32 -6.84
C HIS A 59 -18.42 11.19 -5.84
N THR A 60 -18.03 10.01 -6.33
CA THR A 60 -17.78 8.81 -5.54
C THR A 60 -16.41 8.18 -5.86
N ALA A 61 -15.69 7.75 -4.83
CA ALA A 61 -14.63 6.75 -4.96
C ALA A 61 -15.21 5.34 -4.73
N ILE A 62 -14.97 4.40 -5.64
CA ILE A 62 -15.48 3.03 -5.50
C ILE A 62 -14.32 2.04 -5.38
N ILE A 63 -14.34 1.22 -4.33
CA ILE A 63 -13.47 0.04 -4.19
C ILE A 63 -14.27 -1.15 -4.67
N GLY A 64 -13.87 -1.75 -5.78
CA GLY A 64 -14.50 -2.95 -6.34
C GLY A 64 -13.49 -4.07 -6.59
N CYS A 65 -13.98 -5.23 -7.02
CA CYS A 65 -13.11 -6.33 -7.37
C CYS A 65 -12.49 -6.16 -8.77
N ALA A 66 -11.27 -6.66 -8.97
CA ALA A 66 -10.62 -6.75 -10.28
C ALA A 66 -11.29 -7.76 -11.25
N ASP A 67 -12.23 -8.57 -10.74
CA ASP A 67 -13.06 -9.54 -11.46
C ASP A 67 -13.68 -8.94 -12.74
N SER A 68 -13.47 -9.60 -13.88
CA SER A 68 -13.84 -9.10 -15.21
C SER A 68 -15.36 -9.05 -15.46
N ARG A 69 -16.17 -9.54 -14.51
CA ARG A 69 -17.64 -9.53 -14.54
C ARG A 69 -18.22 -8.28 -13.87
N ALA A 70 -17.39 -7.43 -13.25
CA ALA A 70 -17.78 -6.25 -12.49
C ALA A 70 -17.24 -4.90 -13.04
N PRO A 71 -17.54 -4.50 -14.30
CA PRO A 71 -17.16 -3.19 -14.84
C PRO A 71 -17.97 -2.06 -14.20
N LEU A 72 -17.37 -1.34 -13.25
CA LEU A 72 -18.08 -0.43 -12.33
C LEU A 72 -18.76 0.75 -13.03
N GLU A 73 -18.07 1.39 -13.98
CA GLU A 73 -18.60 2.49 -14.79
C GLU A 73 -19.90 2.10 -15.52
N THR A 74 -19.95 0.86 -16.03
CA THR A 74 -21.13 0.30 -16.71
C THR A 74 -22.24 -0.07 -15.73
N ILE A 75 -21.91 -0.64 -14.57
CA ILE A 75 -22.86 -1.08 -13.54
C ILE A 75 -23.61 0.10 -12.89
N PHE A 76 -22.99 1.28 -12.86
CA PHE A 76 -23.55 2.50 -12.29
C PHE A 76 -23.98 3.55 -13.33
N ASP A 77 -23.96 3.23 -14.63
CA ASP A 77 -24.32 4.17 -15.71
C ASP A 77 -23.62 5.54 -15.53
N ALA A 78 -22.30 5.48 -15.32
CA ALA A 78 -21.45 6.62 -14.98
C ALA A 78 -20.73 7.15 -16.23
N LEU A 79 -20.54 8.46 -16.31
CA LEU A 79 -19.69 9.08 -17.33
C LEU A 79 -18.21 9.07 -16.87
N PRO A 80 -17.26 9.25 -17.80
CA PRO A 80 -15.91 9.66 -17.45
C PRO A 80 -15.95 10.89 -16.53
N GLY A 81 -15.11 10.92 -15.50
CA GLY A 81 -15.12 11.98 -14.48
C GLY A 81 -16.08 11.76 -13.30
N ASP A 82 -17.11 10.91 -13.40
CA ASP A 82 -18.11 10.74 -12.32
C ASP A 82 -17.60 9.92 -11.14
N ILE A 83 -16.88 8.81 -11.39
CA ILE A 83 -16.43 7.88 -10.36
C ILE A 83 -14.91 7.61 -10.45
N PHE A 84 -14.25 7.62 -9.30
CA PHE A 84 -12.84 7.28 -9.15
C PHE A 84 -12.72 5.83 -8.71
N VAL A 85 -12.07 4.99 -9.51
CA VAL A 85 -12.23 3.53 -9.43
C VAL A 85 -10.97 2.85 -8.94
N LEU A 86 -11.09 2.15 -7.82
CA LEU A 86 -10.06 1.32 -7.22
C LEU A 86 -10.45 -0.15 -7.34
N ARG A 87 -9.54 -0.98 -7.87
CA ARG A 87 -9.81 -2.39 -8.13
C ARG A 87 -8.61 -3.27 -7.79
N ASN A 88 -8.85 -4.31 -7.01
CA ASN A 88 -7.95 -5.43 -6.72
C ASN A 88 -8.78 -6.71 -6.49
N ALA A 89 -8.16 -7.87 -6.48
CA ALA A 89 -8.84 -9.14 -6.22
C ALA A 89 -9.37 -9.16 -4.78
N GLY A 90 -10.68 -9.37 -4.62
CA GLY A 90 -11.36 -9.33 -3.32
C GLY A 90 -11.64 -7.94 -2.77
N ASN A 91 -11.54 -6.86 -3.55
CA ASN A 91 -11.95 -5.49 -3.15
C ASN A 91 -11.36 -5.02 -1.79
N THR A 92 -10.14 -5.45 -1.46
CA THR A 92 -9.53 -5.35 -0.13
C THR A 92 -8.75 -4.05 0.11
N CYS A 93 -8.53 -3.71 1.38
CA CYS A 93 -7.44 -2.83 1.82
C CYS A 93 -6.59 -3.61 2.82
N THR A 94 -5.40 -4.05 2.39
CA THR A 94 -4.54 -4.97 3.16
C THR A 94 -3.46 -4.27 3.99
N HIS A 95 -3.04 -3.07 3.60
CA HIS A 95 -1.95 -2.32 4.25
C HIS A 95 -2.37 -0.86 4.47
N ALA A 96 -2.07 -0.32 5.65
CA ALA A 96 -2.45 1.03 6.05
C ALA A 96 -1.85 2.10 5.13
N GLU A 97 -0.57 1.97 4.82
CA GLU A 97 0.19 2.82 3.88
C GLU A 97 0.05 2.37 2.42
N GLY A 98 -0.79 1.37 2.17
CA GLY A 98 -0.97 0.77 0.84
C GLY A 98 -1.55 1.73 -0.18
N SER A 99 -1.14 1.58 -1.44
CA SER A 99 -1.63 2.39 -2.57
C SER A 99 -3.15 2.53 -2.65
N MET A 100 -3.93 1.53 -2.23
CA MET A 100 -5.39 1.61 -2.13
C MET A 100 -5.87 2.72 -1.16
N VAL A 101 -5.28 2.79 0.03
CA VAL A 101 -5.62 3.78 1.07
C VAL A 101 -5.15 5.17 0.65
N GLY A 102 -3.90 5.29 0.20
CA GLY A 102 -3.36 6.55 -0.33
C GLY A 102 -4.16 7.10 -1.52
N SER A 103 -4.77 6.23 -2.33
CA SER A 103 -5.65 6.65 -3.44
C SER A 103 -7.00 7.20 -2.96
N LEU A 104 -7.56 6.69 -1.86
CA LEU A 104 -8.79 7.22 -1.26
C LEU A 104 -8.53 8.55 -0.55
N GLU A 105 -7.37 8.69 0.09
CA GLU A 105 -6.90 9.96 0.64
C GLU A 105 -6.67 11.00 -0.48
N PHE A 106 -6.10 10.61 -1.62
CA PHE A 106 -6.01 11.46 -2.81
C PHE A 106 -7.39 11.87 -3.33
N CYS A 107 -8.32 10.92 -3.51
CA CYS A 107 -9.62 11.22 -4.10
C CYS A 107 -10.50 12.09 -3.19
N THR A 108 -10.61 11.75 -1.90
CA THR A 108 -11.38 12.56 -0.94
C THR A 108 -10.67 13.86 -0.53
N GLY A 109 -9.34 13.96 -0.73
CA GLY A 109 -8.53 15.12 -0.32
C GLY A 109 -8.30 16.11 -1.45
N LYS A 110 -7.75 15.63 -2.57
CA LYS A 110 -7.35 16.45 -3.72
C LYS A 110 -8.42 16.59 -4.80
N LEU A 111 -9.26 15.56 -4.98
CA LEU A 111 -10.38 15.60 -5.96
C LEU A 111 -11.74 15.92 -5.33
N GLY A 112 -11.84 15.97 -4.00
CA GLY A 112 -13.03 16.42 -3.27
C GLY A 112 -14.21 15.43 -3.25
N ALA A 113 -14.03 14.17 -3.64
CA ALA A 113 -15.11 13.17 -3.58
C ALA A 113 -15.61 12.96 -2.14
N ARG A 114 -16.93 13.00 -1.93
CA ARG A 114 -17.55 12.90 -0.59
C ARG A 114 -18.22 11.55 -0.29
N MET A 115 -18.19 10.61 -1.23
CA MET A 115 -18.78 9.29 -1.07
C MET A 115 -17.72 8.22 -1.35
N ILE A 116 -17.55 7.25 -0.46
CA ILE A 116 -16.81 6.00 -0.72
C ILE A 116 -17.79 4.83 -0.73
N LEU A 117 -17.86 4.09 -1.83
CA LEU A 117 -18.59 2.82 -1.90
C LEU A 117 -17.60 1.64 -1.90
N VAL A 118 -17.73 0.73 -0.94
CA VAL A 118 -17.03 -0.56 -0.95
C VAL A 118 -17.99 -1.61 -1.52
N LEU A 119 -17.67 -2.13 -2.71
CA LEU A 119 -18.54 -3.01 -3.49
C LEU A 119 -17.93 -4.41 -3.62
N GLY A 120 -18.41 -5.34 -2.81
CA GLY A 120 -18.21 -6.77 -3.02
C GLY A 120 -19.11 -7.30 -4.13
N HIS A 121 -18.94 -8.58 -4.51
CA HIS A 121 -19.84 -9.24 -5.47
C HIS A 121 -20.01 -10.73 -5.17
N THR A 122 -21.14 -11.30 -5.57
CA THR A 122 -21.41 -12.74 -5.41
C THR A 122 -20.39 -13.58 -6.19
N LYS A 123 -20.12 -14.81 -5.72
CA LYS A 123 -19.09 -15.73 -6.28
C LYS A 123 -17.72 -15.07 -6.53
N CYS A 124 -17.21 -14.33 -5.53
CA CYS A 124 -15.91 -13.65 -5.61
C CYS A 124 -14.74 -14.64 -5.44
N GLY A 125 -14.01 -14.91 -6.51
CA GLY A 125 -12.96 -15.95 -6.53
C GLY A 125 -11.85 -15.78 -5.49
N ALA A 126 -11.51 -14.54 -5.11
CA ALA A 126 -10.52 -14.26 -4.07
C ALA A 126 -11.05 -14.63 -2.66
N VAL A 127 -12.29 -14.23 -2.33
CA VAL A 127 -12.90 -14.51 -1.02
C VAL A 127 -13.24 -15.99 -0.87
N TYR A 128 -13.72 -16.64 -1.94
CA TYR A 128 -13.92 -18.09 -1.98
C TYR A 128 -12.59 -18.84 -1.84
N GLY A 129 -11.54 -18.40 -2.55
CA GLY A 129 -10.19 -18.94 -2.42
C GLY A 129 -9.63 -18.85 -1.00
N ALA A 130 -9.78 -17.69 -0.35
CA ALA A 130 -9.33 -17.46 1.03
C ALA A 130 -10.13 -18.28 2.05
N THR A 131 -11.46 -18.39 1.85
CA THR A 131 -12.34 -19.21 2.71
C THR A 131 -11.96 -20.68 2.63
N ASN A 132 -11.76 -21.20 1.42
CA ASN A 132 -11.35 -22.59 1.21
C ASN A 132 -9.92 -22.85 1.72
N ALA A 133 -9.00 -21.89 1.60
CA ALA A 133 -7.67 -21.97 2.19
C ALA A 133 -7.72 -22.01 3.73
N TYR A 134 -8.52 -21.16 4.37
CA TYR A 134 -8.71 -21.15 5.83
C TYR A 134 -9.35 -22.47 6.36
N LEU A 135 -10.37 -22.97 5.68
CA LEU A 135 -11.04 -24.24 6.01
C LEU A 135 -10.13 -25.46 5.79
N ALA A 136 -9.16 -25.38 4.86
CA ALA A 136 -8.12 -26.39 4.67
C ALA A 136 -6.99 -26.27 5.72
N ALA A 137 -6.55 -25.05 6.05
CA ALA A 137 -5.50 -24.79 7.03
C ALA A 137 -5.87 -25.29 8.45
N LYS A 138 -7.15 -25.25 8.83
CA LYS A 138 -7.65 -25.90 10.06
C LYS A 138 -7.46 -27.43 10.12
N LYS A 139 -6.89 -28.06 9.08
CA LYS A 139 -6.56 -29.48 9.00
C LYS A 139 -5.05 -29.77 8.86
N SER A 140 -4.17 -28.75 8.89
CA SER A 140 -2.71 -28.90 8.75
C SER A 140 -1.96 -27.74 9.41
N GLU A 141 -1.07 -28.03 10.37
CA GLU A 141 -0.46 -27.01 11.26
C GLU A 141 0.71 -26.20 10.65
N THR A 142 1.07 -26.37 9.37
CA THR A 142 2.19 -25.64 8.73
C THR A 142 1.88 -25.22 7.29
N ALA A 143 1.70 -23.91 7.06
CA ALA A 143 1.57 -23.26 5.74
C ALA A 143 1.70 -21.73 5.83
N SER A 144 2.09 -21.04 4.74
CA SER A 144 1.88 -19.59 4.50
C SER A 144 1.63 -19.29 2.97
N VAL A 145 2.28 -18.42 2.13
CA VAL A 145 3.40 -17.44 2.26
C VAL A 145 4.46 -17.38 1.12
N GLU A 146 4.38 -18.14 0.01
CA GLU A 146 5.41 -18.15 -1.07
C GLU A 146 5.28 -16.98 -2.05
N SER A 147 4.07 -16.44 -2.13
CA SER A 147 3.59 -15.64 -3.24
C SER A 147 2.71 -14.50 -2.74
N ALA A 148 2.65 -13.40 -3.50
CA ALA A 148 1.77 -12.28 -3.18
C ALA A 148 0.30 -12.69 -3.16
N LEU A 149 -0.06 -13.71 -3.96
CA LEU A 149 -1.38 -14.33 -3.94
C LEU A 149 -1.68 -14.97 -2.58
N GLU A 150 -0.80 -15.83 -2.07
CA GLU A 150 -1.01 -16.44 -0.75
C GLU A 150 -1.07 -15.38 0.37
N GLY A 151 -0.34 -14.26 0.23
CA GLY A 151 -0.39 -13.14 1.15
C GLY A 151 -1.79 -12.51 1.18
N LEU A 152 -2.33 -12.20 0.01
CA LEU A 152 -3.70 -11.71 -0.16
C LEU A 152 -4.76 -12.70 0.37
N LEU A 153 -4.53 -14.02 0.28
CA LEU A 153 -5.43 -15.02 0.86
C LEU A 153 -5.33 -15.08 2.39
N LEU A 154 -4.15 -14.87 2.99
CA LEU A 154 -4.01 -14.74 4.45
C LEU A 154 -4.57 -13.42 4.99
N ASP A 155 -4.41 -12.31 4.26
CA ASP A 155 -5.04 -11.03 4.61
C ASP A 155 -6.59 -11.13 4.64
N LEU A 156 -7.15 -12.09 3.89
CA LEU A 156 -8.57 -12.43 3.89
C LEU A 156 -8.95 -13.53 4.90
N ALA A 157 -8.01 -14.20 5.57
CA ALA A 157 -8.31 -15.24 6.57
C ALA A 157 -9.16 -14.73 7.76
N PRO A 158 -8.97 -13.50 8.30
CA PRO A 158 -9.86 -12.96 9.35
C PRO A 158 -11.31 -12.79 8.90
N VAL A 159 -11.55 -12.59 7.59
CA VAL A 159 -12.90 -12.53 7.00
C VAL A 159 -13.53 -13.92 6.99
N ALA A 160 -12.78 -14.93 6.54
CA ALA A 160 -13.22 -16.32 6.54
C ALA A 160 -13.49 -16.84 7.96
N GLU A 161 -12.62 -16.51 8.92
CA GLU A 161 -12.78 -16.81 10.34
C GLU A 161 -14.08 -16.23 10.91
N LYS A 162 -14.33 -14.94 10.67
CA LYS A 162 -15.56 -14.28 11.12
C LYS A 162 -16.80 -14.85 10.44
N ALA A 163 -16.71 -15.26 9.17
CA ALA A 163 -17.82 -15.90 8.47
C ALA A 163 -18.15 -17.30 9.03
N VAL A 164 -17.13 -18.11 9.36
CA VAL A 164 -17.31 -19.40 10.05
C VAL A 164 -17.89 -19.20 11.45
N ALA A 165 -17.47 -18.16 12.17
CA ALA A 165 -17.99 -17.84 13.50
C ALA A 165 -19.47 -17.40 13.47
N ASP A 166 -19.91 -16.70 12.42
CA ASP A 166 -21.30 -16.29 12.23
C ASP A 166 -22.22 -17.43 11.78
N MET A 167 -21.72 -18.30 10.89
CA MET A 167 -22.52 -19.36 10.26
C MET A 167 -22.47 -20.71 10.99
N GLY A 168 -21.50 -20.92 11.88
CA GLY A 168 -21.27 -22.18 12.59
C GLY A 168 -20.41 -23.21 11.82
N SER A 169 -19.90 -24.20 12.55
CA SER A 169 -18.88 -25.17 12.08
C SER A 169 -19.40 -26.33 11.22
N HIS A 170 -20.70 -26.38 10.91
CA HIS A 170 -21.33 -27.45 10.14
C HIS A 170 -21.93 -26.99 8.80
N THR A 171 -21.78 -25.70 8.49
CA THR A 171 -22.31 -25.05 7.29
C THR A 171 -21.42 -25.32 6.08
N ASP A 172 -21.99 -25.34 4.87
CA ASP A 172 -21.24 -25.65 3.66
C ASP A 172 -20.18 -24.59 3.33
N ALA A 173 -19.09 -25.02 2.66
CA ALA A 173 -17.97 -24.13 2.33
C ALA A 173 -18.35 -22.99 1.37
N ASP A 174 -19.22 -23.24 0.39
CA ASP A 174 -19.69 -22.20 -0.55
C ASP A 174 -20.72 -21.26 0.10
N GLU A 175 -21.48 -21.72 1.10
CA GLU A 175 -22.36 -20.89 1.92
C GLU A 175 -21.57 -19.98 2.88
N VAL A 176 -20.56 -20.53 3.57
CA VAL A 176 -19.61 -19.74 4.37
C VAL A 176 -18.89 -18.72 3.49
N ALA A 177 -18.44 -19.11 2.30
CA ALA A 177 -17.79 -18.19 1.36
C ALA A 177 -18.74 -17.11 0.83
N ALA A 178 -20.02 -17.42 0.60
CA ALA A 178 -21.03 -16.44 0.24
C ALA A 178 -21.24 -15.38 1.33
N HIS A 179 -21.32 -15.81 2.61
CA HIS A 179 -21.39 -14.90 3.76
C HIS A 179 -20.07 -14.11 3.92
N ALA A 180 -18.92 -14.75 3.70
CA ALA A 180 -17.61 -14.09 3.76
C ALA A 180 -17.49 -12.89 2.81
N VAL A 181 -18.16 -12.89 1.65
CA VAL A 181 -18.22 -11.69 0.78
C VAL A 181 -18.87 -10.51 1.51
N ARG A 182 -19.94 -10.74 2.28
CA ARG A 182 -20.64 -9.70 3.05
C ARG A 182 -19.79 -9.21 4.22
N VAL A 183 -19.12 -10.13 4.91
CA VAL A 183 -18.15 -9.80 5.97
C VAL A 183 -16.99 -8.96 5.42
N ASN A 184 -16.46 -9.29 4.23
CA ASN A 184 -15.34 -8.61 3.59
C ASN A 184 -15.61 -7.12 3.31
N VAL A 185 -16.83 -6.79 2.88
CA VAL A 185 -17.23 -5.40 2.61
C VAL A 185 -17.14 -4.55 3.87
N PHE A 186 -17.72 -5.03 4.99
CA PHE A 186 -17.62 -4.30 6.26
C PHE A 186 -16.20 -4.34 6.83
N HIS A 187 -15.48 -5.46 6.74
CA HIS A 187 -14.07 -5.56 7.14
C HIS A 187 -13.18 -4.52 6.44
N THR A 188 -13.39 -4.29 5.15
CA THR A 188 -12.66 -3.27 4.37
C THR A 188 -13.03 -1.85 4.80
N ILE A 189 -14.31 -1.57 5.10
CA ILE A 189 -14.74 -0.28 5.68
C ILE A 189 -14.10 -0.05 7.06
N ASP A 190 -14.10 -1.08 7.91
CA ASP A 190 -13.54 -1.04 9.25
C ASP A 190 -12.02 -0.86 9.24
N PHE A 191 -11.32 -1.50 8.28
CA PHE A 191 -9.90 -1.29 8.04
C PHE A 191 -9.60 0.17 7.70
N LEU A 192 -10.36 0.78 6.79
CA LEU A 192 -10.18 2.18 6.39
C LEU A 192 -10.40 3.14 7.56
N LEU A 193 -11.49 2.95 8.32
CA LEU A 193 -11.80 3.77 9.49
C LEU A 193 -10.78 3.59 10.62
N LYS A 194 -10.20 2.40 10.77
CA LYS A 194 -9.17 2.11 11.78
C LYS A 194 -7.82 2.72 11.40
N TYR A 195 -7.35 2.53 10.17
CA TYR A 195 -5.96 2.79 9.79
C TYR A 195 -5.71 4.10 9.03
N SER A 196 -6.70 4.67 8.32
CA SER A 196 -6.58 6.03 7.76
C SER A 196 -7.17 7.06 8.72
N ALA A 197 -6.31 7.78 9.45
CA ALA A 197 -6.74 8.92 10.25
C ALA A 197 -7.38 10.05 9.39
N PRO A 198 -6.84 10.41 8.20
CA PRO A 198 -7.47 11.40 7.33
C PRO A 198 -8.88 11.03 6.87
N LEU A 199 -9.15 9.76 6.54
CA LEU A 199 -10.51 9.32 6.19
C LEU A 199 -11.41 9.26 7.42
N ARG A 200 -10.93 8.74 8.55
CA ARG A 200 -11.70 8.65 9.81
C ARG A 200 -12.25 10.01 10.24
N GLU A 201 -11.41 11.05 10.29
CA GLU A 201 -11.85 12.38 10.74
C GLU A 201 -12.80 13.06 9.73
N LYS A 202 -12.68 12.77 8.42
CA LYS A 202 -13.67 13.22 7.41
C LYS A 202 -15.02 12.54 7.56
N VAL A 203 -15.05 11.26 7.95
CA VAL A 203 -16.31 10.54 8.22
C VAL A 203 -16.94 11.02 9.53
N LYS A 204 -16.12 11.25 10.55
CA LYS A 204 -16.53 11.79 11.86
C LYS A 204 -17.14 13.19 11.77
N SER A 205 -16.62 14.02 10.88
CA SER A 205 -17.12 15.37 10.59
C SER A 205 -18.25 15.42 9.55
N GLY A 206 -18.64 14.28 8.97
CA GLY A 206 -19.66 14.21 7.92
C GLY A 206 -19.24 14.80 6.56
N GLN A 207 -17.96 15.13 6.37
CA GLN A 207 -17.43 15.60 5.08
C GLN A 207 -17.39 14.48 4.02
N VAL A 208 -17.21 13.23 4.47
CA VAL A 208 -17.22 12.02 3.63
C VAL A 208 -18.16 11.00 4.25
N GLU A 209 -18.93 10.27 3.43
CA GLU A 209 -19.62 9.06 3.87
C GLU A 209 -18.95 7.81 3.28
N ILE A 210 -19.03 6.68 4.00
CA ILE A 210 -18.64 5.35 3.51
C ILE A 210 -19.85 4.42 3.60
N GLN A 211 -20.11 3.68 2.51
CA GLN A 211 -21.21 2.72 2.39
C GLN A 211 -20.67 1.40 1.84
N GLY A 212 -21.28 0.28 2.24
CA GLY A 212 -21.05 -1.04 1.68
C GLY A 212 -22.11 -1.44 0.65
N GLY A 213 -21.76 -2.35 -0.26
CA GLY A 213 -22.71 -2.99 -1.16
C GLY A 213 -22.24 -4.34 -1.70
N ILE A 214 -23.19 -5.15 -2.19
CA ILE A 214 -22.96 -6.39 -2.93
C ILE A 214 -23.53 -6.26 -4.34
N TYR A 215 -22.70 -6.42 -5.36
CA TYR A 215 -23.14 -6.62 -6.73
C TYR A 215 -23.49 -8.11 -6.95
N HIS A 216 -24.76 -8.38 -7.23
CA HIS A 216 -25.26 -9.71 -7.56
C HIS A 216 -25.02 -9.99 -9.05
N LEU A 217 -24.02 -10.83 -9.36
CA LEU A 217 -23.47 -11.03 -10.71
C LEU A 217 -24.51 -11.48 -11.76
N ASP A 218 -25.54 -12.19 -11.34
CA ASP A 218 -26.60 -12.78 -12.15
C ASP A 218 -27.61 -11.72 -12.62
N SER A 219 -28.28 -11.09 -11.65
CA SER A 219 -29.30 -10.07 -11.85
C SER A 219 -28.72 -8.75 -12.34
N GLY A 220 -27.46 -8.44 -12.00
CA GLY A 220 -26.85 -7.13 -12.21
C GLY A 220 -27.22 -6.10 -11.13
N LYS A 221 -27.86 -6.53 -10.03
CA LYS A 221 -28.36 -5.66 -8.96
C LYS A 221 -27.29 -5.37 -7.92
N VAL A 222 -27.15 -4.11 -7.52
CA VAL A 222 -26.42 -3.72 -6.31
C VAL A 222 -27.37 -3.69 -5.11
N GLU A 223 -27.08 -4.55 -4.13
CA GLU A 223 -27.65 -4.49 -2.79
C GLU A 223 -26.80 -3.54 -1.94
N PHE A 224 -27.31 -2.35 -1.64
CA PHE A 224 -26.62 -1.38 -0.78
C PHE A 224 -26.84 -1.76 0.69
N MET A 225 -25.75 -2.08 1.40
CA MET A 225 -25.76 -2.69 2.74
C MET A 225 -25.85 -1.67 3.88
N GLY A 226 -25.54 -0.39 3.63
CA GLY A 226 -25.45 0.65 4.66
C GLY A 226 -24.02 0.99 5.06
N ARG A 227 -23.89 1.76 6.15
CA ARG A 227 -22.63 2.01 6.87
C ARG A 227 -22.18 0.74 7.61
N SER A 228 -20.91 0.65 8.01
CA SER A 228 -20.48 -0.50 8.83
C SER A 228 -21.19 -0.50 10.20
N PRO A 229 -21.64 -1.67 10.70
CA PRO A 229 -22.15 -1.80 12.07
C PRO A 229 -21.16 -1.34 13.16
N GLN A 230 -19.85 -1.37 12.89
CA GLN A 230 -18.81 -0.95 13.83
C GLN A 230 -18.47 0.55 13.74
N GLN A 231 -19.02 1.28 12.75
CA GLN A 231 -18.56 2.63 12.40
C GLN A 231 -18.62 3.61 13.57
N SER A 232 -19.69 3.63 14.38
CA SER A 232 -19.79 4.52 15.54
C SER A 232 -18.64 4.32 16.54
N THR A 233 -18.31 3.06 16.85
CA THR A 233 -17.22 2.67 17.77
C THR A 233 -15.84 3.00 17.19
N LEU A 234 -15.65 2.84 15.89
CA LEU A 234 -14.37 3.15 15.22
C LEU A 234 -14.12 4.68 15.12
N LEU A 235 -15.17 5.49 15.06
CA LEU A 235 -15.07 6.95 15.09
C LEU A 235 -14.80 7.52 16.50
N SER A 236 -15.06 6.75 17.56
CA SER A 236 -14.87 7.17 18.96
C SER A 236 -13.58 6.65 19.63
N THR A 237 -12.78 5.82 18.96
CA THR A 237 -11.68 5.07 19.61
C THR A 237 -10.31 5.41 19.01
N ASN A 238 -9.33 5.72 19.87
CA ASN A 238 -7.92 5.81 19.47
C ASN A 238 -7.36 4.39 19.27
N LEU A 239 -7.03 4.01 18.03
CA LEU A 239 -6.62 2.65 17.64
C LEU A 239 -5.18 2.62 17.10
N GLY A 240 -4.47 1.53 17.41
CA GLY A 240 -3.04 1.34 17.11
C GLY A 240 -2.71 0.53 15.84
N LEU A 241 -1.41 0.31 15.64
CA LEU A 241 -0.75 -0.15 14.40
C LEU A 241 -0.96 -1.66 14.04
N PRO A 242 -0.76 -2.06 12.75
CA PRO A 242 -1.03 -3.41 12.23
C PRO A 242 0.19 -4.38 12.18
N PRO A 243 -0.02 -5.72 12.03
CA PRO A 243 1.06 -6.75 11.85
C PRO A 243 0.94 -7.66 10.58
N SER A 244 2.05 -8.23 10.07
CA SER A 244 2.14 -9.11 8.84
C SER A 244 3.18 -10.28 8.90
N MET A 245 3.07 -11.44 8.19
CA MET A 245 4.17 -12.47 7.99
C MET A 245 3.93 -13.68 6.99
N THR A 246 4.68 -13.77 5.87
CA THR A 246 5.69 -14.81 5.39
C THR A 246 5.49 -16.36 5.22
N ARG A 247 5.97 -16.90 4.06
CA ARG A 247 6.55 -18.25 3.60
C ARG A 247 5.78 -19.60 3.33
N GLU A 248 5.63 -19.96 2.03
CA GLU A 248 5.42 -21.28 1.33
C GLU A 248 4.02 -22.02 1.35
N GLY A 249 3.41 -22.58 0.26
CA GLY A 249 3.60 -22.48 -1.23
C GLY A 249 2.93 -23.57 -2.16
N GLY A 250 2.66 -23.32 -3.48
CA GLY A 250 2.56 -24.39 -4.54
C GLY A 250 1.56 -24.43 -5.77
N ARG A 251 1.92 -23.83 -6.93
CA ARG A 251 1.77 -24.38 -8.35
C ARG A 251 0.41 -24.37 -9.17
N THR A 252 0.35 -25.16 -10.28
CA THR A 252 -0.26 -24.94 -11.66
C THR A 252 -1.35 -25.98 -12.09
N SER A 253 -1.93 -26.16 -13.32
CA SER A 253 -1.85 -25.68 -14.76
C SER A 253 -3.28 -25.64 -15.43
N GLY A 254 -3.65 -25.68 -16.74
CA GLY A 254 -3.08 -25.84 -18.12
C GLY A 254 -4.21 -25.80 -19.23
N TYR A 255 -3.95 -25.67 -20.58
CA TYR A 255 -5.00 -25.30 -21.62
C TYR A 255 -4.77 -25.72 -23.11
N GLY A 256 -5.80 -25.55 -23.99
CA GLY A 256 -5.77 -25.56 -25.48
C GLY A 256 -6.76 -24.54 -26.14
N PRO A 257 -6.79 -24.32 -27.49
CA PRO A 257 -7.29 -23.07 -28.14
C PRO A 257 -8.58 -23.13 -29.02
N SER A 258 -9.49 -22.12 -28.91
CA SER A 258 -10.48 -21.68 -29.93
C SER A 258 -11.18 -20.33 -29.58
N ALA A 259 -12.14 -19.91 -30.44
CA ALA A 259 -12.80 -18.60 -30.54
C ALA A 259 -13.72 -18.17 -29.37
N ARG A 260 -14.24 -16.92 -29.43
CA ARG A 260 -15.31 -16.42 -28.53
C ARG A 260 -16.51 -17.36 -28.56
N GLY A 261 -16.85 -17.93 -27.41
CA GLY A 261 -17.85 -18.99 -27.26
C GLY A 261 -19.29 -18.58 -27.53
N GLU A 262 -20.16 -19.59 -27.49
CA GLU A 262 -21.57 -19.58 -27.90
C GLU A 262 -22.44 -18.51 -27.19
N HIS A 263 -21.96 -17.93 -26.10
CA HIS A 263 -22.67 -16.95 -25.27
C HIS A 263 -22.24 -15.48 -25.50
N GLY A 264 -21.24 -15.24 -26.36
CA GLY A 264 -20.80 -13.89 -26.75
C GLY A 264 -19.92 -13.14 -25.75
N VAL A 265 -19.49 -13.81 -24.68
CA VAL A 265 -18.55 -13.35 -23.64
C VAL A 265 -17.59 -14.49 -23.29
N ARG A 266 -16.39 -14.18 -22.78
CA ARG A 266 -15.35 -15.20 -22.54
C ARG A 266 -15.37 -15.75 -21.11
N THR A 267 -15.48 -17.07 -21.03
CA THR A 267 -15.72 -17.92 -19.86
C THR A 267 -14.67 -19.02 -19.76
N THR A 268 -14.65 -19.88 -18.74
CA THR A 268 -13.63 -20.94 -18.60
C THR A 268 -13.82 -22.15 -19.54
N VAL A 269 -14.86 -22.15 -20.40
CA VAL A 269 -14.92 -23.07 -21.55
C VAL A 269 -14.26 -22.47 -22.80
N ASP A 270 -14.11 -21.14 -22.84
CA ASP A 270 -13.27 -20.47 -23.83
C ASP A 270 -11.78 -20.68 -23.48
N SER A 271 -10.96 -20.65 -24.51
CA SER A 271 -9.53 -20.86 -24.37
C SER A 271 -8.77 -19.65 -23.84
N ALA A 272 -7.62 -19.92 -23.20
CA ALA A 272 -6.60 -18.92 -22.93
C ALA A 272 -6.05 -18.36 -24.26
N VAL A 273 -6.16 -17.03 -24.44
CA VAL A 273 -5.68 -16.32 -25.63
C VAL A 273 -4.16 -16.06 -25.50
N PRO A 274 -3.33 -16.35 -26.53
CA PRO A 274 -1.89 -16.04 -26.52
C PRO A 274 -1.60 -14.55 -26.35
N ALA A 275 -0.45 -14.22 -25.75
CA ALA A 275 -0.08 -12.84 -25.42
C ALA A 275 -0.09 -11.88 -26.63
N GLU A 276 0.42 -12.32 -27.78
CA GLU A 276 0.45 -11.53 -29.02
C GLU A 276 -0.96 -11.27 -29.57
N GLU A 277 -1.87 -12.25 -29.47
CA GLU A 277 -3.26 -12.10 -29.89
C GLU A 277 -4.02 -11.18 -28.94
N ALA A 278 -3.84 -11.33 -27.63
CA ALA A 278 -4.39 -10.43 -26.62
C ALA A 278 -3.92 -8.98 -26.85
N LEU A 279 -2.65 -8.77 -27.21
CA LEU A 279 -2.11 -7.45 -27.55
C LEU A 279 -2.73 -6.88 -28.85
N LYS A 280 -2.98 -7.72 -29.86
CA LYS A 280 -3.73 -7.33 -31.07
C LYS A 280 -5.18 -6.95 -30.75
N MET A 281 -5.85 -7.69 -29.87
CA MET A 281 -7.21 -7.40 -29.41
C MET A 281 -7.28 -6.02 -28.73
N LEU A 282 -6.35 -5.72 -27.81
CA LEU A 282 -6.27 -4.42 -27.13
C LEU A 282 -6.01 -3.27 -28.13
N LYS A 283 -5.05 -3.44 -29.05
CA LYS A 283 -4.75 -2.43 -30.09
C LYS A 283 -5.96 -2.15 -30.96
N ALA A 284 -6.63 -3.20 -31.46
CA ALA A 284 -7.83 -3.06 -32.27
C ALA A 284 -9.02 -2.46 -31.50
N GLY A 285 -9.15 -2.79 -30.21
CA GLY A 285 -10.18 -2.23 -29.33
C GLY A 285 -9.97 -0.75 -29.04
N ASN A 286 -8.74 -0.35 -28.73
CA ASN A 286 -8.41 1.05 -28.49
C ASN A 286 -8.52 1.91 -29.76
N GLU A 287 -8.17 1.39 -30.94
CA GLU A 287 -8.42 2.10 -32.21
C GLU A 287 -9.91 2.44 -32.36
N ARG A 288 -10.80 1.47 -32.14
CA ARG A 288 -12.26 1.65 -32.22
C ARG A 288 -12.78 2.64 -31.18
N PHE A 289 -12.25 2.63 -29.95
CA PHE A 289 -12.58 3.62 -28.93
C PHE A 289 -12.12 5.03 -29.32
N ALA A 290 -10.88 5.19 -29.80
CA ALA A 290 -10.29 6.48 -30.13
C ALA A 290 -11.09 7.21 -31.22
N VAL A 291 -11.47 6.48 -32.29
CA VAL A 291 -12.27 7.00 -33.42
C VAL A 291 -13.79 7.04 -33.16
N GLY A 292 -14.24 6.70 -31.95
CA GLY A 292 -15.66 6.78 -31.56
C GLY A 292 -16.56 5.68 -32.14
N ALA A 293 -15.98 4.58 -32.63
CA ALA A 293 -16.68 3.42 -33.22
C ALA A 293 -16.61 2.10 -32.39
N PRO A 294 -16.82 2.10 -31.05
CA PRO A 294 -16.77 0.87 -30.26
C PRO A 294 -17.85 -0.15 -30.67
N LEU A 295 -17.48 -1.44 -30.65
CA LEU A 295 -18.35 -2.59 -30.95
C LEU A 295 -18.92 -3.24 -29.68
N ALA A 296 -18.38 -2.92 -28.50
CA ALA A 296 -18.88 -3.42 -27.23
C ALA A 296 -20.36 -3.07 -27.04
N LYS A 297 -21.09 -4.03 -26.48
CA LYS A 297 -22.54 -3.99 -26.22
C LYS A 297 -22.77 -4.00 -24.73
N HIS A 298 -23.87 -3.41 -24.28
CA HIS A 298 -24.28 -3.49 -22.88
C HIS A 298 -24.47 -4.95 -22.46
N ALA A 299 -24.07 -5.28 -21.23
CA ALA A 299 -24.11 -6.64 -20.70
C ALA A 299 -25.56 -7.18 -20.66
N THR A 300 -25.87 -8.17 -21.50
CA THR A 300 -27.19 -8.81 -21.50
C THR A 300 -27.32 -9.79 -20.32
N LEU A 301 -28.56 -10.16 -19.98
CA LEU A 301 -28.83 -11.18 -18.95
C LEU A 301 -28.12 -12.51 -19.29
N LYS A 302 -28.23 -12.99 -20.54
CA LYS A 302 -27.56 -14.22 -21.02
C LYS A 302 -26.03 -14.20 -20.84
N MET A 303 -25.42 -13.03 -21.04
CA MET A 303 -23.98 -12.86 -20.82
C MET A 303 -23.61 -12.94 -19.33
N ARG A 304 -24.45 -12.37 -18.44
CA ARG A 304 -24.28 -12.51 -16.99
C ARG A 304 -24.48 -13.94 -16.51
N GLU A 305 -25.54 -14.60 -16.97
CA GLU A 305 -25.83 -16.02 -16.69
C GLU A 305 -24.64 -16.92 -17.10
N ALA A 306 -24.08 -16.73 -18.30
CA ALA A 306 -22.90 -17.47 -18.76
C ALA A 306 -21.67 -17.24 -17.86
N LEU A 307 -21.38 -15.99 -17.47
CA LEU A 307 -20.26 -15.63 -16.60
C LEU A 307 -20.44 -16.05 -15.12
N VAL A 308 -21.66 -16.42 -14.72
CA VAL A 308 -22.02 -16.95 -13.40
C VAL A 308 -22.01 -18.48 -13.35
N SER A 309 -22.28 -19.14 -14.47
CA SER A 309 -22.33 -20.61 -14.61
C SER A 309 -21.01 -21.20 -15.11
N HIS A 310 -20.30 -20.51 -16.00
CA HIS A 310 -19.06 -20.97 -16.66
C HIS A 310 -17.85 -20.10 -16.30
N GLY A 311 -17.94 -19.26 -15.26
CA GLY A 311 -16.83 -18.45 -14.77
C GLY A 311 -16.33 -17.38 -15.75
N GLN A 312 -15.09 -16.91 -15.55
CA GLN A 312 -14.44 -15.86 -16.34
C GLN A 312 -13.09 -16.36 -16.86
N ALA A 313 -12.67 -15.95 -18.06
CA ALA A 313 -11.34 -16.28 -18.60
C ALA A 313 -10.65 -15.07 -19.25
N PRO A 314 -10.34 -13.99 -18.51
CA PRO A 314 -9.75 -12.77 -19.06
C PRO A 314 -8.49 -13.04 -19.89
N HIS A 315 -8.37 -12.39 -21.06
CA HIS A 315 -7.19 -12.53 -21.91
C HIS A 315 -6.00 -11.69 -21.40
N THR A 316 -6.29 -10.61 -20.68
CA THR A 316 -5.30 -9.66 -20.17
C THR A 316 -5.61 -9.20 -18.76
N ALA A 317 -4.57 -9.14 -17.92
CA ALA A 317 -4.58 -8.37 -16.69
C ALA A 317 -4.06 -6.95 -16.97
N ILE A 318 -4.77 -5.91 -16.53
CA ILE A 318 -4.35 -4.52 -16.73
C ILE A 318 -4.12 -3.86 -15.38
N LEU A 319 -2.92 -3.32 -15.16
CA LEU A 319 -2.61 -2.42 -14.04
C LEU A 319 -2.67 -0.98 -14.55
N GLY A 320 -3.78 -0.30 -14.26
CA GLY A 320 -4.06 1.07 -14.71
C GLY A 320 -4.16 2.07 -13.56
N CYS A 321 -4.32 3.35 -13.91
CA CYS A 321 -4.56 4.39 -12.91
C CYS A 321 -6.04 4.44 -12.47
N ALA A 322 -6.28 4.79 -11.20
CA ALA A 322 -7.62 5.01 -10.64
C ALA A 322 -8.32 6.29 -11.13
N ASP A 323 -7.60 7.15 -11.86
CA ASP A 323 -8.09 8.38 -12.49
C ASP A 323 -9.42 8.14 -13.23
N SER A 324 -10.42 8.96 -12.92
CA SER A 324 -11.81 8.81 -13.41
C SER A 324 -11.97 9.10 -14.92
N ARG A 325 -10.92 9.60 -15.57
CA ARG A 325 -10.86 9.85 -17.02
C ARG A 325 -10.37 8.63 -17.82
N VAL A 326 -10.02 7.54 -17.13
CA VAL A 326 -9.44 6.31 -17.72
C VAL A 326 -10.33 5.08 -17.46
N PRO A 327 -11.55 5.00 -18.05
CA PRO A 327 -12.43 3.84 -17.93
C PRO A 327 -11.88 2.66 -18.75
N VAL A 328 -10.97 1.88 -18.16
CA VAL A 328 -10.12 0.87 -18.84
C VAL A 328 -10.93 -0.06 -19.76
N ASP A 329 -12.02 -0.64 -19.26
CA ASP A 329 -12.90 -1.55 -20.00
C ASP A 329 -13.48 -0.90 -21.27
N THR A 330 -13.75 0.41 -21.23
CA THR A 330 -14.23 1.21 -22.38
C THR A 330 -13.10 1.63 -23.31
N VAL A 331 -11.93 2.01 -22.77
CA VAL A 331 -10.73 2.43 -23.52
C VAL A 331 -10.22 1.33 -24.46
N PHE A 332 -10.50 0.06 -24.16
CA PHE A 332 -10.16 -1.11 -24.98
C PHE A 332 -11.35 -1.77 -25.68
N ASP A 333 -12.55 -1.16 -25.66
CA ASP A 333 -13.76 -1.71 -26.30
C ASP A 333 -14.05 -3.17 -25.89
N ALA A 334 -13.91 -3.47 -24.60
CA ALA A 334 -13.96 -4.81 -24.03
C ALA A 334 -15.38 -5.21 -23.59
N MET A 335 -15.66 -6.52 -23.62
CA MET A 335 -16.88 -7.09 -23.02
C MET A 335 -16.60 -7.59 -21.60
N PRO A 336 -17.62 -7.72 -20.74
CA PRO A 336 -17.49 -8.46 -19.48
C PRO A 336 -16.91 -9.85 -19.73
N GLY A 337 -15.93 -10.26 -18.91
CA GLY A 337 -15.15 -11.47 -19.15
C GLY A 337 -13.79 -11.25 -19.83
N ASP A 338 -13.61 -10.20 -20.65
CA ASP A 338 -12.40 -10.01 -21.47
C ASP A 338 -11.17 -9.55 -20.65
N LEU A 339 -11.33 -8.61 -19.70
CA LEU A 339 -10.22 -7.93 -19.00
C LEU A 339 -10.31 -8.03 -17.48
N PHE A 340 -9.20 -8.37 -16.82
CA PHE A 340 -9.06 -8.32 -15.36
C PHE A 340 -8.33 -7.03 -14.97
N VAL A 341 -9.02 -6.10 -14.29
CA VAL A 341 -8.58 -4.70 -14.19
C VAL A 341 -8.22 -4.33 -12.76
N LEU A 342 -6.96 -3.97 -12.55
CA LEU A 342 -6.41 -3.46 -11.30
C LEU A 342 -6.19 -1.95 -11.42
N ARG A 343 -6.62 -1.16 -10.43
CA ARG A 343 -6.49 0.31 -10.46
C ARG A 343 -6.17 0.91 -9.10
N ASN A 344 -5.14 1.75 -9.07
CA ASN A 344 -4.74 2.64 -7.96
C ASN A 344 -4.19 3.97 -8.51
N ALA A 345 -3.98 4.97 -7.65
CA ALA A 345 -3.33 6.21 -8.02
C ALA A 345 -1.90 5.94 -8.51
N GLY A 346 -1.61 6.34 -9.75
CA GLY A 346 -0.30 6.17 -10.37
C GLY A 346 0.04 4.76 -10.87
N ASN A 347 -0.93 3.85 -11.02
CA ASN A 347 -0.73 2.50 -11.61
C ASN A 347 0.43 1.69 -10.96
N THR A 348 0.58 1.82 -9.64
CA THR A 348 1.79 1.45 -8.87
C THR A 348 1.76 0.04 -8.28
N CYS A 349 2.94 -0.53 -8.05
CA CYS A 349 3.18 -1.66 -7.15
C CYS A 349 4.00 -1.19 -5.94
N THR A 350 3.34 -0.80 -4.83
CA THR A 350 4.04 -0.23 -3.66
C THR A 350 4.58 -1.28 -2.68
N HIS A 351 3.94 -2.45 -2.60
CA HIS A 351 4.38 -3.58 -1.79
C HIS A 351 4.23 -4.85 -2.62
N ALA A 352 5.16 -5.79 -2.50
CA ALA A 352 5.17 -6.98 -3.33
C ALA A 352 4.32 -8.13 -2.78
N GLU A 353 4.11 -8.22 -1.45
CA GLU A 353 2.99 -8.98 -0.88
C GLU A 353 1.64 -8.24 -1.07
N GLY A 354 1.69 -7.02 -1.61
CA GLY A 354 0.53 -6.15 -1.76
C GLY A 354 -0.52 -6.72 -2.70
N SER A 355 -1.79 -6.45 -2.36
CA SER A 355 -2.97 -6.92 -3.08
C SER A 355 -2.91 -6.74 -4.61
N MET A 356 -2.19 -5.74 -5.14
CA MET A 356 -1.97 -5.60 -6.58
C MET A 356 -1.12 -6.72 -7.19
N VAL A 357 0.00 -7.10 -6.57
CA VAL A 357 0.86 -8.17 -7.09
C VAL A 357 0.16 -9.52 -6.92
N GLY A 358 -0.49 -9.75 -5.78
CA GLY A 358 -1.30 -10.96 -5.57
C GLY A 358 -2.48 -11.08 -6.52
N SER A 359 -3.06 -9.96 -6.96
CA SER A 359 -4.10 -9.92 -8.00
C SER A 359 -3.57 -10.28 -9.39
N LEU A 360 -2.36 -9.85 -9.74
CA LEU A 360 -1.72 -10.25 -11.00
C LEU A 360 -1.32 -11.73 -10.99
N GLU A 361 -0.77 -12.22 -9.87
CA GLU A 361 -0.48 -13.64 -9.67
C GLU A 361 -1.75 -14.51 -9.73
N PHE A 362 -2.87 -14.07 -9.15
CA PHE A 362 -4.17 -14.72 -9.31
C PHE A 362 -4.59 -14.78 -10.79
N CYS A 363 -4.51 -13.65 -11.50
CA CYS A 363 -4.96 -13.56 -12.87
C CYS A 363 -4.14 -14.44 -13.82
N CYS A 364 -2.82 -14.40 -13.72
CA CYS A 364 -1.93 -15.18 -14.57
C CYS A 364 -1.83 -16.66 -14.14
N GLY A 365 -1.80 -16.94 -12.84
CA GLY A 365 -1.59 -18.27 -12.27
C GLY A 365 -2.85 -19.10 -12.03
N LYS A 366 -4.02 -18.47 -11.82
CA LYS A 366 -5.31 -19.16 -11.59
C LYS A 366 -6.34 -18.91 -12.69
N LEU A 367 -6.47 -17.68 -13.21
CA LEU A 367 -7.36 -17.39 -14.36
C LEU A 367 -6.70 -17.65 -15.73
N GLY A 368 -5.37 -17.79 -15.77
CA GLY A 368 -4.62 -18.20 -16.96
C GLY A 368 -4.31 -17.09 -17.98
N SER A 369 -4.54 -15.82 -17.66
CA SER A 369 -4.27 -14.70 -18.59
C SER A 369 -2.80 -14.62 -19.02
N LYS A 370 -2.57 -14.45 -20.33
CA LYS A 370 -1.23 -14.53 -20.94
C LYS A 370 -0.55 -13.18 -21.18
N LEU A 371 -1.26 -12.08 -20.98
CA LEU A 371 -0.72 -10.73 -21.11
C LEU A 371 -0.99 -9.92 -19.83
N ILE A 372 0.02 -9.18 -19.37
CA ILE A 372 -0.12 -8.08 -18.43
C ILE A 372 0.16 -6.78 -19.19
N LEU A 373 -0.74 -5.79 -19.11
CA LEU A 373 -0.48 -4.42 -19.57
C LEU A 373 -0.40 -3.49 -18.35
N VAL A 374 0.76 -2.86 -18.14
CA VAL A 374 0.90 -1.75 -17.17
C VAL A 374 0.66 -0.46 -17.93
N MET A 375 -0.38 0.29 -17.57
CA MET A 375 -0.86 1.45 -18.32
C MET A 375 -0.89 2.73 -17.49
N GLY A 376 0.05 3.63 -17.79
CA GLY A 376 0.01 5.02 -17.35
C GLY A 376 -0.90 5.87 -18.24
N HIS A 377 -0.99 7.18 -17.96
CA HIS A 377 -1.74 8.11 -18.81
C HIS A 377 -1.17 9.54 -18.73
N THR A 378 -1.43 10.34 -19.76
CA THR A 378 -1.09 11.78 -19.78
C THR A 378 -1.77 12.52 -18.62
N LYS A 379 -1.13 13.59 -18.13
CA LYS A 379 -1.65 14.45 -17.03
C LYS A 379 -2.09 13.66 -15.78
N CYS A 380 -1.29 12.68 -15.36
CA CYS A 380 -1.55 11.85 -14.19
C CYS A 380 -1.30 12.61 -12.88
N GLY A 381 -2.37 12.86 -12.12
CA GLY A 381 -2.32 13.65 -10.88
C GLY A 381 -1.45 13.06 -9.76
N ALA A 382 -1.30 11.73 -9.73
CA ALA A 382 -0.42 11.05 -8.76
C ALA A 382 1.07 11.29 -9.08
N ILE A 383 1.45 11.21 -10.35
CA ILE A 383 2.82 11.46 -10.81
C ILE A 383 3.17 12.95 -10.72
N ALA A 384 2.21 13.84 -11.03
CA ALA A 384 2.36 15.28 -10.78
C ALA A 384 2.59 15.59 -9.30
N GLY A 385 1.83 14.95 -8.40
CA GLY A 385 2.02 15.06 -6.95
C GLY A 385 3.40 14.56 -6.49
N ALA A 386 3.83 13.39 -6.95
CA ALA A 386 5.12 12.80 -6.59
C ALA A 386 6.31 13.64 -7.11
N THR A 387 6.19 14.22 -8.31
CA THR A 387 7.17 15.14 -8.88
C THR A 387 7.26 16.43 -8.05
N ALA A 388 6.12 16.98 -7.62
CA ALA A 388 6.11 18.14 -6.72
C ALA A 388 6.75 17.82 -5.36
N THR A 389 6.47 16.64 -4.77
CA THR A 389 7.12 16.16 -3.54
C THR A 389 8.62 16.01 -3.71
N TYR A 390 9.09 15.45 -4.83
CA TYR A 390 10.50 15.34 -5.16
C TYR A 390 11.18 16.71 -5.24
N LEU A 391 10.65 17.65 -6.02
CA LEU A 391 11.19 18.99 -6.17
C LEU A 391 11.22 19.75 -4.83
N ALA A 392 10.15 19.67 -4.04
CA ALA A 392 10.10 20.28 -2.70
C ALA A 392 11.15 19.69 -1.74
N SER A 393 11.48 18.40 -1.85
CA SER A 393 12.57 17.79 -1.07
C SER A 393 13.95 18.29 -1.50
N LYS A 394 14.17 18.48 -2.80
CA LYS A 394 15.41 19.00 -3.39
C LYS A 394 15.67 20.47 -2.98
N GLU A 395 14.61 21.24 -2.77
CA GLU A 395 14.67 22.60 -2.21
C GLU A 395 14.78 22.66 -0.67
N GLY A 396 14.80 21.52 0.03
CA GLY A 396 14.83 21.46 1.50
C GLY A 396 13.51 21.87 2.18
N LYS A 397 12.40 21.97 1.43
CA LYS A 397 11.07 22.41 1.90
C LYS A 397 10.14 21.24 2.30
N ALA A 398 10.60 19.99 2.23
CA ALA A 398 9.77 18.81 2.49
C ALA A 398 9.33 18.68 3.97
N SER A 399 8.13 18.11 4.16
CA SER A 399 7.66 17.64 5.47
C SER A 399 8.59 16.54 6.00
N LYS A 400 8.77 16.46 7.32
CA LYS A 400 9.75 15.57 7.98
C LYS A 400 9.22 14.18 8.34
N SER A 401 7.98 13.87 8.01
CA SER A 401 7.40 12.52 8.13
C SER A 401 6.23 12.36 7.15
N ALA A 402 5.98 11.13 6.69
CA ALA A 402 4.71 10.78 6.07
C ALA A 402 3.64 10.66 7.18
N GLY A 403 2.75 11.64 7.30
CA GLY A 403 1.62 11.64 8.24
C GLY A 403 0.36 10.97 7.68
N SER A 404 0.43 10.44 6.46
CA SER A 404 -0.69 9.86 5.72
C SER A 404 -0.22 8.81 4.71
N ALA A 405 -1.12 7.90 4.31
CA ALA A 405 -0.84 6.90 3.28
C ALA A 405 -0.63 7.55 1.90
N LEU A 406 -1.27 8.69 1.65
CA LEU A 406 -1.01 9.52 0.48
C LEU A 406 0.42 10.05 0.45
N GLU A 407 0.93 10.61 1.55
CA GLU A 407 2.31 11.09 1.59
C GLU A 407 3.30 9.94 1.41
N GLY A 408 3.06 8.78 2.02
CA GLY A 408 3.85 7.57 1.78
C GLY A 408 3.88 7.15 0.30
N LEU A 409 2.72 7.18 -0.38
CA LEU A 409 2.61 6.88 -1.81
C LEU A 409 3.37 7.91 -2.68
N LEU A 410 3.25 9.21 -2.39
CA LEU A 410 3.94 10.26 -3.16
C LEU A 410 5.45 10.27 -2.92
N VAL A 411 5.91 9.95 -1.71
CA VAL A 411 7.34 9.77 -1.38
C VAL A 411 7.88 8.51 -2.04
N GLY A 412 7.15 7.38 -2.01
CA GLY A 412 7.55 6.16 -2.72
C GLY A 412 7.70 6.36 -4.23
N LEU A 413 6.88 7.23 -4.82
CA LEU A 413 6.96 7.63 -6.22
C LEU A 413 8.03 8.70 -6.52
N SER A 414 8.66 9.35 -5.54
CA SER A 414 9.65 10.41 -5.80
C SER A 414 10.90 9.89 -6.54
N GLY A 415 11.20 8.60 -6.40
CA GLY A 415 12.28 7.94 -7.15
C GLY A 415 12.05 7.92 -8.66
N VAL A 416 10.79 7.90 -9.12
CA VAL A 416 10.43 8.03 -10.54
C VAL A 416 10.80 9.42 -11.05
N ALA A 417 10.42 10.47 -10.31
CA ALA A 417 10.71 11.85 -10.69
C ALA A 417 12.23 12.13 -10.69
N LYS A 418 12.97 11.54 -9.75
CA LYS A 418 14.44 11.57 -9.76
C LYS A 418 15.01 10.92 -11.02
N GLN A 419 14.60 9.70 -11.35
CA GLN A 419 15.05 9.00 -12.57
C GLN A 419 14.67 9.79 -13.84
N ALA A 420 13.49 10.40 -13.87
CA ALA A 420 13.06 11.23 -14.99
C ALA A 420 13.90 12.52 -15.15
N GLU A 421 14.37 13.13 -14.07
CA GLU A 421 15.32 14.25 -14.12
C GLU A 421 16.70 13.78 -14.61
N GLU A 422 17.14 12.60 -14.17
CA GLU A 422 18.41 11.97 -14.62
C GLU A 422 18.38 11.58 -16.11
N GLU A 423 17.23 11.16 -16.65
CA GLU A 423 17.05 10.83 -18.07
C GLU A 423 16.84 12.04 -18.98
N LEU A 424 16.19 13.11 -18.51
CA LEU A 424 16.00 14.35 -19.29
C LEU A 424 17.20 15.30 -19.24
N GLY A 425 17.95 15.30 -18.13
CA GLY A 425 19.08 16.19 -17.90
C GLY A 425 18.70 17.58 -17.40
N VAL A 426 19.71 18.45 -17.29
CA VAL A 426 19.58 19.78 -16.66
C VAL A 426 18.79 20.74 -17.55
N GLY A 427 17.74 21.34 -17.00
CA GLY A 427 16.95 22.39 -17.66
C GLY A 427 15.55 21.96 -18.12
N ALA A 428 15.15 20.70 -17.89
CA ALA A 428 13.77 20.27 -18.10
C ALA A 428 12.80 21.05 -17.19
N ASP A 429 11.65 21.45 -17.74
CA ASP A 429 10.58 22.08 -16.95
C ASP A 429 9.72 21.06 -16.20
N GLN A 430 8.83 21.54 -15.32
CA GLN A 430 8.00 20.67 -14.47
C GLN A 430 7.02 19.80 -15.30
N ASP A 431 6.47 20.30 -16.40
CA ASP A 431 5.51 19.54 -17.21
C ASP A 431 6.22 18.49 -18.07
N GLN A 432 7.42 18.81 -18.60
CA GLN A 432 8.32 17.85 -19.23
C GLN A 432 8.70 16.73 -18.24
N LEU A 433 9.10 17.10 -17.02
CA LEU A 433 9.49 16.16 -15.97
C LEU A 433 8.32 15.25 -15.55
N VAL A 434 7.12 15.80 -15.34
CA VAL A 434 5.90 15.01 -15.05
C VAL A 434 5.53 14.09 -16.21
N SER A 435 5.59 14.60 -17.45
CA SER A 435 5.25 13.82 -18.65
C SER A 435 6.20 12.63 -18.83
N HIS A 436 7.51 12.84 -18.70
CA HIS A 436 8.49 11.75 -18.78
C HIS A 436 8.40 10.79 -17.58
N SER A 437 8.10 11.30 -16.38
CA SER A 437 7.84 10.48 -15.18
C SER A 437 6.70 9.49 -15.36
N VAL A 438 5.69 9.77 -16.21
CA VAL A 438 4.65 8.77 -16.53
C VAL A 438 5.26 7.56 -17.24
N ARG A 439 6.15 7.76 -18.22
CA ARG A 439 6.84 6.68 -18.93
C ARG A 439 7.76 5.90 -18.00
N VAL A 440 8.57 6.61 -17.22
CA VAL A 440 9.46 6.01 -16.21
C VAL A 440 8.65 5.13 -15.26
N ASN A 441 7.57 5.64 -14.66
CA ASN A 441 6.73 4.90 -13.71
C ASN A 441 6.12 3.60 -14.28
N VAL A 442 5.72 3.59 -15.56
CA VAL A 442 5.23 2.38 -16.22
C VAL A 442 6.33 1.32 -16.26
N PHE A 443 7.56 1.69 -16.65
CA PHE A 443 8.68 0.75 -16.61
C PHE A 443 9.10 0.39 -15.18
N SER A 444 9.20 1.34 -14.25
CA SER A 444 9.49 1.06 -12.82
C SER A 444 8.50 0.05 -12.21
N SER A 445 7.22 0.13 -12.58
CA SER A 445 6.19 -0.81 -12.11
C SER A 445 6.30 -2.21 -12.76
N ILE A 446 6.67 -2.29 -14.04
CA ILE A 446 7.02 -3.57 -14.70
C ILE A 446 8.27 -4.19 -14.05
N GLU A 447 9.29 -3.37 -13.81
CA GLU A 447 10.55 -3.80 -13.20
C GLU A 447 10.35 -4.25 -11.75
N PHE A 448 9.49 -3.57 -10.98
CA PHE A 448 9.09 -4.01 -9.64
C PHE A 448 8.47 -5.43 -9.68
N LEU A 449 7.53 -5.69 -10.59
CA LEU A 449 6.91 -7.02 -10.73
C LEU A 449 7.94 -8.10 -11.06
N LEU A 450 8.81 -7.85 -12.05
CA LEU A 450 9.86 -8.79 -12.45
C LEU A 450 10.93 -9.00 -11.38
N LYS A 451 11.19 -8.00 -10.54
CA LYS A 451 12.19 -8.03 -9.48
C LYS A 451 11.70 -8.70 -8.19
N TYR A 452 10.42 -8.55 -7.86
CA TYR A 452 9.86 -8.86 -6.54
C TYR A 452 8.71 -9.89 -6.52
N SER A 453 8.16 -10.30 -7.66
CA SER A 453 7.30 -11.50 -7.76
C SER A 453 8.07 -12.63 -8.47
N PRO A 454 8.56 -13.66 -7.75
CA PRO A 454 9.17 -14.83 -8.37
C PRO A 454 8.21 -15.57 -9.30
N SER A 455 6.91 -15.58 -8.97
CA SER A 455 5.86 -16.23 -9.75
C SER A 455 5.67 -15.59 -11.13
N LEU A 456 5.45 -14.26 -11.18
CA LEU A 456 5.30 -13.53 -12.44
C LEU A 456 6.62 -13.52 -13.23
N ARG A 457 7.76 -13.36 -12.55
CA ARG A 457 9.10 -13.42 -13.15
C ARG A 457 9.34 -14.74 -13.90
N GLU A 458 9.01 -15.89 -13.30
CA GLU A 458 9.19 -17.20 -13.95
C GLU A 458 8.17 -17.45 -15.06
N LEU A 459 6.91 -17.00 -14.90
CA LEU A 459 5.92 -17.02 -15.97
C LEU A 459 6.37 -16.21 -17.20
N VAL A 460 7.06 -15.08 -16.99
CA VAL A 460 7.65 -14.27 -18.08
C VAL A 460 8.90 -14.91 -18.66
N LYS A 461 9.80 -15.43 -17.81
CA LYS A 461 11.04 -16.10 -18.23
C LYS A 461 10.78 -17.32 -19.10
N SER A 462 9.73 -18.08 -18.78
CA SER A 462 9.27 -19.26 -19.53
C SER A 462 8.39 -18.92 -20.74
N GLY A 463 8.10 -17.64 -21.00
CA GLY A 463 7.22 -17.20 -22.10
C GLY A 463 5.73 -17.53 -21.91
N ASN A 464 5.33 -18.00 -20.73
CA ASN A 464 3.93 -18.31 -20.39
C ASN A 464 3.07 -17.05 -20.17
N VAL A 465 3.70 -15.91 -19.89
CA VAL A 465 3.07 -14.59 -19.76
C VAL A 465 3.98 -13.55 -20.41
N GLU A 466 3.41 -12.54 -21.06
CA GLU A 466 4.13 -11.34 -21.47
C GLU A 466 3.73 -10.14 -20.61
N ILE A 467 4.68 -9.26 -20.30
CA ILE A 467 4.40 -7.95 -19.69
C ILE A 467 4.74 -6.86 -20.70
N GLN A 468 3.80 -5.93 -20.89
CA GLN A 468 3.87 -4.80 -21.81
C GLN A 468 3.56 -3.51 -21.05
N GLY A 469 4.18 -2.40 -21.46
CA GLY A 469 3.88 -1.06 -20.99
C GLY A 469 3.02 -0.29 -21.98
N GLY A 470 2.25 0.69 -21.49
CA GLY A 470 1.55 1.66 -22.33
C GLY A 470 1.24 2.98 -21.64
N ILE A 471 0.98 4.01 -22.44
CA ILE A 471 0.51 5.33 -21.99
C ILE A 471 -0.79 5.66 -22.73
N TYR A 472 -1.88 5.82 -21.99
CA TYR A 472 -3.13 6.34 -22.50
C TYR A 472 -3.09 7.87 -22.62
N HIS A 473 -3.20 8.39 -23.83
CA HIS A 473 -3.26 9.82 -24.11
C HIS A 473 -4.71 10.29 -23.95
N LEU A 474 -5.01 10.97 -22.83
CA LEU A 474 -6.35 11.45 -22.48
C LEU A 474 -6.99 12.26 -23.62
N GLU A 475 -6.19 13.11 -24.24
CA GLU A 475 -6.51 13.99 -25.35
C GLU A 475 -7.11 13.21 -26.54
N THR A 476 -6.34 12.26 -27.08
CA THR A 476 -6.69 11.53 -28.32
C THR A 476 -7.54 10.28 -28.07
N GLY A 477 -7.57 9.78 -26.84
CA GLY A 477 -8.12 8.47 -26.50
C GLY A 477 -7.27 7.28 -26.96
N ARG A 478 -6.03 7.51 -27.43
CA ARG A 478 -5.14 6.45 -27.96
C ARG A 478 -4.15 5.96 -26.91
N VAL A 479 -3.78 4.68 -26.98
CA VAL A 479 -2.72 4.09 -26.17
C VAL A 479 -1.43 3.98 -26.98
N GLU A 480 -0.40 4.68 -26.53
CA GLU A 480 1.00 4.47 -26.94
C GLU A 480 1.49 3.17 -26.27
N PHE A 481 1.63 2.09 -27.03
CA PHE A 481 2.16 0.83 -26.52
C PHE A 481 3.69 0.87 -26.51
N LEU A 482 4.29 0.95 -25.33
CA LEU A 482 5.72 1.19 -25.11
C LEU A 482 6.62 -0.03 -25.41
N GLY A 483 6.07 -1.24 -25.36
CA GLY A 483 6.86 -2.47 -25.41
C GLY A 483 7.11 -3.07 -24.01
N ARG A 484 8.06 -4.00 -23.95
CA ARG A 484 8.62 -4.57 -22.70
C ARG A 484 9.50 -3.51 -22.00
N SER A 485 9.79 -3.64 -20.71
CA SER A 485 10.81 -2.78 -20.07
C SER A 485 12.17 -2.97 -20.79
N PRO A 486 12.93 -1.90 -21.06
CA PRO A 486 14.30 -2.00 -21.59
C PRO A 486 15.20 -2.90 -20.74
N ARG A 487 14.96 -2.97 -19.42
CA ARG A 487 15.72 -3.76 -18.45
C ARG A 487 15.15 -5.16 -18.21
N GLN A 488 14.07 -5.55 -18.88
CA GLN A 488 13.46 -6.88 -18.70
C GLN A 488 14.47 -8.02 -18.96
N ALA A 489 15.34 -7.88 -19.97
CA ALA A 489 16.37 -8.89 -20.28
C ALA A 489 17.57 -8.88 -19.30
N GLU A 490 17.76 -7.80 -18.54
CA GLU A 490 18.70 -7.75 -17.40
C GLU A 490 18.06 -8.44 -16.19
N LEU A 491 16.87 -7.99 -15.81
CA LEU A 491 16.15 -8.48 -14.63
C LEU A 491 15.81 -9.96 -14.70
N LEU A 492 15.44 -10.53 -15.85
CA LEU A 492 15.18 -11.97 -16.00
C LEU A 492 16.44 -12.85 -15.89
N ARG A 493 17.65 -12.26 -15.97
CA ARG A 493 18.94 -12.95 -15.82
C ARG A 493 19.57 -12.77 -14.43
N SER A 494 19.11 -11.83 -13.61
CA SER A 494 19.57 -11.71 -12.22
C SER A 494 19.06 -12.87 -11.36
N ASP A 495 19.48 -12.90 -10.09
CA ASP A 495 18.72 -13.59 -9.06
C ASP A 495 17.44 -12.80 -8.70
N PRO A 496 16.35 -13.48 -8.28
CA PRO A 496 15.18 -12.82 -7.73
C PRO A 496 15.53 -12.21 -6.36
N SER A 497 15.29 -10.91 -6.17
CA SER A 497 15.48 -10.27 -4.87
C SER A 497 14.20 -10.33 -4.05
N LEU A 498 14.29 -10.59 -2.75
CA LEU A 498 13.14 -10.42 -1.85
C LEU A 498 12.64 -8.95 -1.91
N PRO A 499 11.34 -8.70 -1.72
CA PRO A 499 10.77 -7.35 -1.56
C PRO A 499 11.46 -6.56 -0.44
N PRO A 500 11.57 -5.22 -0.47
CA PRO A 500 12.16 -4.46 0.64
C PRO A 500 11.42 -4.66 1.98
N SER A 501 10.10 -4.91 1.94
CA SER A 501 9.28 -5.26 3.10
C SER A 501 9.46 -6.70 3.63
N LEU A 502 10.19 -7.54 2.88
CA LEU A 502 10.55 -8.93 3.24
C LEU A 502 12.06 -9.17 3.33
N GLN A 503 12.88 -8.26 2.80
CA GLN A 503 14.29 -8.09 3.15
C GLN A 503 14.37 -7.54 4.56
N ALA A 504 14.06 -8.38 5.54
CA ALA A 504 14.66 -8.22 6.84
C ALA A 504 16.19 -8.10 6.63
N LEU A 505 16.79 -7.07 7.22
CA LEU A 505 18.25 -6.93 7.21
C LEU A 505 18.89 -8.24 7.71
N PRO A 506 20.03 -8.67 7.13
CA PRO A 506 20.72 -9.85 7.60
C PRO A 506 21.16 -9.63 9.05
N ILE A 507 20.71 -10.51 9.95
CA ILE A 507 21.16 -10.53 11.35
C ILE A 507 22.67 -10.77 11.40
N ARG A 508 23.40 -9.99 12.21
CA ARG A 508 24.85 -10.23 12.39
C ARG A 508 25.12 -11.38 13.37
N THR A 509 25.72 -12.47 12.89
CA THR A 509 26.28 -13.56 13.71
C THR A 509 27.80 -13.46 13.79
N THR A 510 28.47 -14.27 14.62
CA THR A 510 29.95 -14.22 14.73
C THR A 510 30.67 -14.54 13.41
N THR A 511 29.96 -15.05 12.40
CA THR A 511 30.49 -15.28 11.05
C THR A 511 30.73 -13.99 10.26
N ASP A 512 30.01 -12.89 10.56
CA ASP A 512 30.13 -11.60 9.85
C ASP A 512 31.32 -10.73 10.30
N GLY A 513 32.04 -11.15 11.34
CA GLY A 513 33.20 -10.43 11.88
C GLY A 513 32.90 -9.05 12.50
N PRO A 514 33.94 -8.32 12.96
CA PRO A 514 33.79 -6.99 13.55
C PRO A 514 33.67 -5.89 12.49
N LEU A 515 32.64 -5.05 12.61
CA LEU A 515 32.39 -3.94 11.68
C LEU A 515 33.22 -2.68 12.07
N PRO A 516 33.79 -1.92 11.10
CA PRO A 516 34.46 -0.65 11.37
C PRO A 516 33.52 0.41 11.99
N SER A 517 34.06 1.25 12.88
CA SER A 517 33.26 2.24 13.64
C SER A 517 32.54 3.28 12.79
N GLN A 518 33.14 3.70 11.66
CA GLN A 518 32.51 4.64 10.72
C GLN A 518 31.34 4.00 9.97
N GLU A 519 31.42 2.71 9.68
CA GLU A 519 30.36 1.96 9.00
C GLU A 519 29.22 1.62 9.98
N ALA A 520 29.55 1.26 11.22
CA ALA A 520 28.59 1.13 12.32
C ALA A 520 27.83 2.45 12.56
N LEU A 521 28.53 3.60 12.58
CA LEU A 521 27.90 4.92 12.69
C LEU A 521 27.03 5.26 11.47
N LYS A 522 27.41 4.82 10.27
CA LYS A 522 26.60 4.96 9.05
C LYS A 522 25.30 4.16 9.16
N LEU A 523 25.36 2.88 9.53
CA LEU A 523 24.18 2.02 9.71
C LEU A 523 23.18 2.63 10.71
N LEU A 524 23.66 3.13 11.85
CA LEU A 524 22.83 3.81 12.85
C LEU A 524 22.17 5.08 12.29
N LYS A 525 22.88 5.89 11.51
CA LYS A 525 22.31 7.09 10.86
C LYS A 525 21.25 6.74 9.82
N GLU A 526 21.53 5.76 8.97
CA GLU A 526 20.60 5.31 7.93
C GLU A 526 19.36 4.63 8.53
N GLY A 527 19.54 3.81 9.57
CA GLY A 527 18.45 3.20 10.31
C GLY A 527 17.59 4.20 11.08
N ASN A 528 18.19 5.23 11.69
CA ASN A 528 17.44 6.31 12.32
C ASN A 528 16.69 7.19 11.30
N ALA A 529 17.24 7.40 10.10
CA ALA A 529 16.53 8.06 9.00
C ALA A 529 15.32 7.23 8.52
N ARG A 530 15.44 5.89 8.47
CA ARG A 530 14.33 4.99 8.16
C ARG A 530 13.26 4.98 9.26
N PHE A 531 13.65 4.88 10.53
CA PHE A 531 12.73 5.01 11.67
C PHE A 531 11.96 6.34 11.67
N THR A 532 12.66 7.47 11.49
CA THR A 532 12.03 8.81 11.53
C THR A 532 11.16 9.13 10.31
N SER A 533 11.40 8.49 9.16
CA SER A 533 10.57 8.62 7.96
C SER A 533 9.42 7.60 7.88
N GLY A 534 9.39 6.60 8.77
CA GLY A 534 8.47 5.46 8.71
C GLY A 534 8.92 4.34 7.76
N ALA A 535 9.96 4.55 6.95
CA ALA A 535 10.47 3.60 5.96
C ALA A 535 11.37 2.51 6.55
N ALA A 536 10.94 1.89 7.65
CA ALA A 536 11.63 0.80 8.33
C ALA A 536 11.80 -0.44 7.44
N ILE A 537 12.99 -1.08 7.47
CA ILE A 537 13.29 -2.33 6.77
C ILE A 537 13.80 -3.43 7.71
N SER A 538 13.80 -3.20 9.04
CA SER A 538 13.94 -4.28 10.02
C SER A 538 12.72 -5.19 9.97
N GLY A 539 12.78 -6.21 9.12
CA GLY A 539 11.76 -7.25 9.00
C GLY A 539 11.67 -8.13 10.26
N LYS A 540 10.67 -9.03 10.30
CA LYS A 540 10.35 -9.74 11.54
C LYS A 540 11.34 -10.84 11.92
N ILE A 541 11.49 -11.03 13.23
CA ILE A 541 12.39 -12.01 13.86
C ILE A 541 11.90 -13.44 13.58
N THR A 542 12.46 -14.07 12.54
CA THR A 542 12.07 -15.42 12.12
C THR A 542 12.59 -16.52 13.07
N PRO A 543 12.01 -17.72 13.06
CA PRO A 543 12.59 -18.88 13.75
C PRO A 543 13.99 -19.26 13.22
N ALA A 544 14.29 -19.00 11.95
CA ALA A 544 15.60 -19.24 11.36
C ALA A 544 16.67 -18.29 11.97
N MET A 545 16.36 -17.00 12.08
CA MET A 545 17.24 -16.02 12.74
C MET A 545 17.54 -16.39 14.19
N ARG A 546 16.52 -16.82 14.95
CA ARG A 546 16.73 -17.29 16.34
C ARG A 546 17.61 -18.53 16.40
N LYS A 547 17.45 -19.49 15.48
CA LYS A 547 18.32 -20.68 15.39
C LYS A 547 19.77 -20.32 15.04
N ALA A 548 19.98 -19.38 14.11
CA ALA A 548 21.30 -18.89 13.75
C ALA A 548 21.98 -18.20 14.95
N LEU A 549 21.35 -17.21 15.59
CA LEU A 549 21.90 -16.51 16.75
C LEU A 549 22.20 -17.44 17.94
N VAL A 550 21.43 -18.52 18.13
CA VAL A 550 21.69 -19.54 19.16
C VAL A 550 22.88 -20.45 18.79
N LYS A 551 23.06 -20.78 17.50
CA LYS A 551 24.12 -21.67 17.00
C LYS A 551 25.46 -20.95 16.80
N GLU A 552 25.42 -19.69 16.36
CA GLU A 552 26.55 -18.93 15.83
C GLU A 552 26.84 -17.66 16.66
N GLY A 553 26.05 -17.37 17.69
CA GLY A 553 26.18 -16.18 18.51
C GLY A 553 25.75 -14.89 17.81
N GLN A 554 25.83 -13.79 18.55
CA GLN A 554 25.55 -12.42 18.07
C GLN A 554 26.86 -11.70 17.72
N ALA A 555 26.81 -10.77 16.76
CA ALA A 555 27.94 -9.89 16.44
C ALA A 555 27.52 -8.40 16.34
N PRO A 556 27.23 -7.74 17.48
CA PRO A 556 26.85 -6.34 17.49
C PRO A 556 27.95 -5.45 16.91
N HIS A 557 27.59 -4.57 15.97
CA HIS A 557 28.50 -3.55 15.44
C HIS A 557 28.70 -2.39 16.43
N THR A 558 27.71 -2.12 17.29
CA THR A 558 27.75 -1.04 18.28
C THR A 558 27.17 -1.47 19.63
N ALA A 559 27.87 -1.11 20.72
CA ALA A 559 27.29 -1.08 22.05
C ALA A 559 26.61 0.28 22.28
N ILE A 560 25.35 0.30 22.72
CA ILE A 560 24.58 1.54 22.94
C ILE A 560 24.17 1.65 24.41
N ILE A 561 24.52 2.77 25.05
CA ILE A 561 24.07 3.15 26.38
C ILE A 561 22.94 4.15 26.22
N GLY A 562 21.70 3.73 26.47
CA GLY A 562 20.54 4.61 26.44
C GLY A 562 19.89 4.78 27.81
N CYS A 563 18.95 5.71 27.90
CA CYS A 563 18.16 5.86 29.12
C CYS A 563 17.17 4.69 29.27
N ALA A 564 16.83 4.31 30.50
CA ALA A 564 15.76 3.35 30.82
C ALA A 564 14.33 3.87 30.54
N ASP A 565 14.19 5.07 29.97
CA ASP A 565 12.92 5.69 29.60
C ASP A 565 12.14 4.85 28.56
N SER A 566 10.95 4.40 28.94
CA SER A 566 10.17 3.40 28.18
C SER A 566 9.51 3.93 26.89
N ARG A 567 9.71 5.20 26.51
CA ARG A 567 9.09 5.79 25.30
C ARG A 567 9.55 5.18 23.97
N ALA A 568 10.71 4.54 23.91
CA ALA A 568 11.21 3.89 22.68
C ALA A 568 12.17 2.72 22.97
N PRO A 569 12.10 1.60 22.23
CA PRO A 569 13.20 0.63 22.06
C PRO A 569 14.28 1.20 21.13
N LEU A 570 15.56 0.94 21.41
CA LEU A 570 16.65 1.52 20.60
C LEU A 570 16.84 0.77 19.28
N GLU A 571 16.54 -0.52 19.30
CA GLU A 571 16.47 -1.44 18.16
C GLU A 571 15.51 -0.88 17.10
N THR A 572 14.34 -0.38 17.53
CA THR A 572 13.38 0.28 16.65
C THR A 572 13.86 1.67 16.21
N VAL A 573 14.44 2.47 17.11
CA VAL A 573 14.96 3.83 16.82
C VAL A 573 16.08 3.82 15.77
N PHE A 574 16.82 2.71 15.66
CA PHE A 574 17.89 2.50 14.69
C PHE A 574 17.55 1.48 13.60
N ASP A 575 16.29 1.03 13.48
CA ASP A 575 15.84 0.05 12.46
C ASP A 575 16.81 -1.15 12.33
N ALA A 576 17.19 -1.70 13.49
CA ALA A 576 18.26 -2.68 13.65
C ALA A 576 17.72 -4.07 14.02
N MET A 577 18.35 -5.13 13.52
CA MET A 577 17.94 -6.52 13.74
C MET A 577 18.57 -7.13 15.00
N PRO A 578 18.02 -8.25 15.52
CA PRO A 578 18.62 -8.94 16.65
C PRO A 578 20.03 -9.44 16.32
N GLY A 579 21.01 -8.96 17.09
CA GLY A 579 22.43 -9.24 16.86
C GLY A 579 23.21 -8.04 16.32
N ASP A 580 22.55 -6.99 15.81
CA ASP A 580 23.22 -5.83 15.19
C ASP A 580 23.75 -4.82 16.22
N ILE A 581 23.02 -4.63 17.33
CA ILE A 581 23.38 -3.69 18.41
C ILE A 581 23.24 -4.33 19.78
N PHE A 582 24.09 -3.91 20.72
CA PHE A 582 24.10 -4.38 22.10
C PHE A 582 23.61 -3.25 23.02
N VAL A 583 22.37 -3.36 23.49
CA VAL A 583 21.65 -2.26 24.15
C VAL A 583 21.71 -2.39 25.67
N LEU A 584 22.34 -1.40 26.31
CA LEU A 584 22.40 -1.21 27.76
C LEU A 584 21.54 -0.02 28.15
N ARG A 585 20.71 -0.16 29.19
CA ARG A 585 19.75 0.88 29.59
C ARG A 585 19.72 1.07 31.11
N ASN A 586 19.93 2.31 31.55
CA ASN A 586 19.76 2.73 32.95
C ASN A 586 19.18 4.15 33.03
N ALA A 587 18.68 4.57 34.19
CA ALA A 587 18.10 5.89 34.34
C ALA A 587 19.18 6.99 34.18
N GLY A 588 19.07 7.79 33.11
CA GLY A 588 20.03 8.86 32.80
C GLY A 588 21.25 8.43 31.97
N ASN A 589 21.26 7.23 31.36
CA ASN A 589 22.31 6.76 30.44
C ASN A 589 23.75 6.91 30.98
N THR A 590 23.98 6.45 32.22
CA THR A 590 25.17 6.72 33.02
C THR A 590 26.19 5.57 33.09
N CYS A 591 27.45 5.92 33.35
CA CYS A 591 28.55 5.00 33.72
C CYS A 591 29.28 5.50 34.97
N THR A 592 28.58 5.67 36.10
CA THR A 592 29.12 6.31 37.32
C THR A 592 30.07 5.46 38.16
N HIS A 593 30.25 4.16 37.86
CA HIS A 593 31.05 3.24 38.67
C HIS A 593 31.94 2.37 37.79
N ALA A 594 33.24 2.33 38.08
CA ALA A 594 34.22 1.53 37.35
C ALA A 594 33.99 0.01 37.52
N GLU A 595 33.48 -0.42 38.67
CA GLU A 595 33.06 -1.80 38.93
C GLU A 595 31.56 -2.02 38.59
N GLY A 596 30.94 -1.10 37.87
CA GLY A 596 29.52 -1.10 37.56
C GLY A 596 29.13 -2.07 36.45
N SER A 597 27.95 -2.69 36.57
CA SER A 597 27.42 -3.67 35.61
C SER A 597 27.34 -3.15 34.16
N VAL A 598 27.12 -1.85 33.97
CA VAL A 598 27.12 -1.21 32.64
C VAL A 598 28.53 -1.23 32.02
N LEU A 599 29.58 -0.92 32.79
CA LEU A 599 30.94 -0.89 32.26
C LEU A 599 31.44 -2.31 31.95
N GLY A 600 31.25 -3.28 32.86
CA GLY A 600 31.57 -4.68 32.58
C GLY A 600 30.80 -5.26 31.39
N SER A 601 29.58 -4.76 31.12
CA SER A 601 28.82 -5.15 29.92
C SER A 601 29.32 -4.48 28.64
N LEU A 602 29.85 -3.25 28.71
CA LEU A 602 30.59 -2.63 27.60
C LEU A 602 31.88 -3.38 27.30
N GLU A 603 32.65 -3.72 28.33
CA GLU A 603 33.88 -4.50 28.21
C GLU A 603 33.61 -5.85 27.55
N PHE A 604 32.55 -6.56 27.96
CA PHE A 604 32.09 -7.77 27.28
C PHE A 604 31.77 -7.51 25.79
N CYS A 605 31.04 -6.44 25.47
CA CYS A 605 30.69 -6.14 24.08
C CYS A 605 31.90 -5.76 23.20
N VAL A 606 32.86 -5.00 23.74
CA VAL A 606 34.04 -4.52 23.00
C VAL A 606 35.12 -5.59 22.91
N ALA A 607 35.34 -6.37 23.97
CA ALA A 607 36.40 -7.38 24.04
C ALA A 607 35.95 -8.79 23.60
N ALA A 608 34.77 -9.26 24.03
CA ALA A 608 34.27 -10.59 23.65
C ALA A 608 33.46 -10.56 22.35
N LEU A 609 32.53 -9.61 22.20
CA LEU A 609 31.72 -9.47 20.96
C LEU A 609 32.40 -8.59 19.89
N GLN A 610 33.59 -8.06 20.18
CA GLN A 610 34.46 -7.34 19.25
C GLN A 610 33.87 -6.07 18.61
N SER A 611 32.79 -5.50 19.16
CA SER A 611 32.19 -4.25 18.67
C SER A 611 33.20 -3.10 18.65
N LYS A 612 33.33 -2.38 17.53
CA LYS A 612 34.31 -1.29 17.37
C LYS A 612 33.75 0.11 17.63
N MET A 613 32.49 0.20 18.07
CA MET A 613 31.81 1.45 18.37
C MET A 613 31.05 1.34 19.69
N VAL A 614 31.11 2.41 20.50
CA VAL A 614 30.21 2.66 21.63
C VAL A 614 29.46 3.95 21.36
N LEU A 615 28.15 3.97 21.58
CA LEU A 615 27.30 5.17 21.49
C LEU A 615 26.64 5.43 22.85
N VAL A 616 26.81 6.63 23.39
CA VAL A 616 25.99 7.11 24.52
C VAL A 616 24.85 7.95 23.95
N LEU A 617 23.61 7.63 24.31
CA LEU A 617 22.40 8.19 23.73
C LEU A 617 21.48 8.76 24.82
N GLY A 618 21.61 10.08 25.03
CA GLY A 618 20.63 10.87 25.79
C GLY A 618 19.35 11.14 25.00
N HIS A 619 18.34 11.70 25.67
CA HIS A 619 17.09 12.12 25.05
C HIS A 619 16.50 13.36 25.72
N THR A 620 15.72 14.13 24.97
CA THR A 620 15.03 15.32 25.48
C THR A 620 13.98 14.96 26.54
N ALA A 621 13.75 15.89 27.47
CA ALA A 621 12.85 15.71 28.61
C ALA A 621 13.11 14.39 29.38
N CYS A 622 14.37 14.15 29.76
CA CYS A 622 14.76 13.00 30.58
C CYS A 622 14.40 13.21 32.06
N GLY A 623 13.60 12.30 32.63
CA GLY A 623 13.17 12.38 34.03
C GLY A 623 14.31 12.28 35.04
N ALA A 624 15.33 11.47 34.75
CA ALA A 624 16.51 11.34 35.61
C ALA A 624 17.34 12.64 35.64
N ILE A 625 17.56 13.26 34.48
CA ILE A 625 18.29 14.55 34.38
C ILE A 625 17.51 15.69 35.05
N LYS A 626 16.16 15.70 34.92
CA LYS A 626 15.34 16.67 35.67
C LYS A 626 15.47 16.46 37.19
N GLY A 627 15.40 15.22 37.66
CA GLY A 627 15.61 14.88 39.08
C GLY A 627 16.97 15.35 39.59
N ALA A 628 18.04 15.07 38.85
CA ALA A 628 19.40 15.46 39.20
C ALA A 628 19.61 16.99 39.19
N THR A 629 18.94 17.70 38.28
CA THR A 629 18.94 19.17 38.24
C THR A 629 18.24 19.74 39.47
N ALA A 630 17.10 19.17 39.89
CA ALA A 630 16.44 19.55 41.14
C ALA A 630 17.33 19.27 42.37
N THR A 631 18.03 18.13 42.40
CA THR A 631 19.02 17.80 43.45
C THR A 631 20.16 18.82 43.51
N TYR A 632 20.73 19.21 42.36
CA TYR A 632 21.73 20.28 42.27
C TYR A 632 21.20 21.61 42.84
N LEU A 633 20.03 22.07 42.38
CA LEU A 633 19.45 23.35 42.80
C LEU A 633 19.11 23.37 44.30
N GLN A 634 18.63 22.26 44.86
CA GLN A 634 18.43 22.11 46.30
C GLN A 634 19.75 22.22 47.08
N SER A 635 20.82 21.56 46.61
CA SER A 635 22.15 21.70 47.22
C SER A 635 22.68 23.14 47.17
N LYS A 636 22.41 23.88 46.08
CA LYS A 636 22.79 25.29 45.90
C LYS A 636 22.04 26.23 46.87
N SER A 637 20.81 25.87 47.24
CA SER A 637 20.04 26.52 48.31
C SER A 637 20.45 26.09 49.74
N GLY A 638 21.58 25.39 49.91
CA GLY A 638 22.13 24.97 51.20
C GLY A 638 21.55 23.66 51.75
N ASN A 639 20.55 23.06 51.08
CA ASN A 639 19.89 21.85 51.53
C ASN A 639 20.62 20.61 50.99
N LYS A 640 21.52 20.03 51.80
CA LYS A 640 22.36 18.88 51.39
C LYS A 640 21.49 17.63 51.13
N PRO A 641 21.60 16.98 49.95
CA PRO A 641 20.83 15.78 49.66
C PRO A 641 21.24 14.61 50.58
N GLN A 642 20.24 14.02 51.24
CA GLN A 642 20.40 12.83 52.07
C GLN A 642 20.43 11.59 51.16
N VAL A 643 21.57 10.91 51.07
CA VAL A 643 21.70 9.66 50.29
C VAL A 643 21.22 8.49 51.15
N THR A 644 19.93 8.16 51.05
CA THR A 644 19.29 7.07 51.82
C THR A 644 18.96 5.85 50.97
N LYS A 645 18.86 6.01 49.65
CA LYS A 645 18.44 5.01 48.66
C LYS A 645 19.30 5.10 47.41
N ALA A 646 19.28 4.03 46.60
CA ALA A 646 19.99 3.98 45.31
C ALA A 646 19.55 5.07 44.32
N LEU A 647 18.28 5.51 44.38
CA LEU A 647 17.80 6.64 43.57
C LEU A 647 18.50 7.95 43.99
N ASP A 648 18.60 8.22 45.29
CA ASP A 648 19.25 9.41 45.84
C ASP A 648 20.72 9.46 45.39
N ALA A 649 21.42 8.33 45.47
CA ALA A 649 22.80 8.18 45.01
C ALA A 649 22.96 8.46 43.51
N LEU A 650 22.05 7.94 42.68
CA LEU A 650 22.04 8.18 41.23
C LEU A 650 21.80 9.67 40.90
N LEU A 651 20.82 10.31 41.54
CA LEU A 651 20.49 11.71 41.28
C LEU A 651 21.60 12.66 41.78
N VAL A 652 22.29 12.32 42.88
CA VAL A 652 23.49 13.03 43.34
C VAL A 652 24.64 12.84 42.35
N GLY A 653 24.93 11.62 41.90
CA GLY A 653 26.00 11.36 40.92
C GLY A 653 25.77 12.01 39.54
N LEU A 654 24.50 12.20 39.14
CA LEU A 654 24.12 12.98 37.96
C LEU A 654 24.17 14.51 38.19
N SER A 655 24.10 14.98 39.45
CA SER A 655 23.97 16.40 39.75
C SER A 655 25.22 17.22 39.42
N ASP A 656 26.40 16.60 39.33
CA ASP A 656 27.63 17.26 38.86
C ASP A 656 27.56 17.66 37.38
N VAL A 657 26.83 16.91 36.54
CA VAL A 657 26.61 17.30 35.13
C VAL A 657 25.64 18.50 35.06
N ALA A 658 24.62 18.52 35.93
CA ALA A 658 23.70 19.66 36.04
C ALA A 658 24.37 20.92 36.62
N LYS A 659 25.33 20.74 37.55
CA LYS A 659 26.22 21.80 38.01
C LYS A 659 27.04 22.38 36.85
N LYS A 660 27.73 21.54 36.08
CA LYS A 660 28.51 21.96 34.91
C LYS A 660 27.63 22.68 33.88
N ALA A 661 26.42 22.18 33.62
CA ALA A 661 25.45 22.84 32.76
C ALA A 661 25.04 24.24 33.28
N SER A 662 24.85 24.41 34.59
CA SER A 662 24.60 25.72 35.20
C SER A 662 25.81 26.65 35.17
N GLU A 663 27.03 26.12 35.22
CA GLU A 663 28.27 26.90 35.14
C GLU A 663 28.53 27.39 33.71
N GLU A 664 28.25 26.57 32.70
CA GLU A 664 28.35 26.95 31.28
C GLU A 664 27.26 27.93 30.82
N LEU A 665 26.08 27.93 31.46
CA LEU A 665 24.97 28.85 31.17
C LEU A 665 25.05 30.19 31.91
N GLY A 666 25.87 30.28 32.98
CA GLY A 666 26.03 31.47 33.80
C GLY A 666 24.87 31.75 34.77
N GLU A 667 24.93 32.91 35.43
CA GLU A 667 23.92 33.32 36.40
C GLU A 667 22.59 33.73 35.73
N GLY A 668 21.47 33.41 36.39
CA GLY A 668 20.12 33.64 35.86
C GLY A 668 19.55 32.51 34.99
N ALA A 669 20.31 31.45 34.71
CA ALA A 669 19.83 30.28 33.98
C ALA A 669 18.66 29.58 34.71
N THR A 670 17.56 29.33 33.99
CA THR A 670 16.38 28.61 34.52
C THR A 670 16.60 27.10 34.61
N GLU A 671 15.85 26.42 35.49
CA GLU A 671 15.85 24.94 35.59
C GLU A 671 15.70 24.27 34.22
N ALA A 672 14.79 24.78 33.37
CA ALA A 672 14.54 24.22 32.05
C ALA A 672 15.75 24.35 31.10
N GLN A 673 16.48 25.47 31.14
CA GLN A 673 17.72 25.66 30.37
C GLN A 673 18.83 24.75 30.90
N ILE A 674 18.97 24.62 32.23
CA ILE A 674 19.96 23.73 32.85
C ILE A 674 19.66 22.28 32.46
N VAL A 675 18.41 21.81 32.53
CA VAL A 675 18.02 20.46 32.09
C VAL A 675 18.34 20.23 30.61
N ASP A 676 17.98 21.14 29.71
CA ASP A 676 18.26 21.01 28.27
C ASP A 676 19.77 21.02 27.97
N ARG A 677 20.58 21.83 28.68
CA ARG A 677 22.04 21.79 28.55
C ARG A 677 22.65 20.53 29.13
N THR A 678 22.14 20.03 30.26
CA THR A 678 22.60 18.78 30.90
C THR A 678 22.34 17.55 30.02
N ILE A 679 21.29 17.57 29.19
CA ILE A 679 21.00 16.51 28.19
C ILE A 679 22.01 16.55 27.00
N LYS A 680 22.81 17.62 26.87
CA LYS A 680 23.76 17.88 25.78
C LYS A 680 25.24 17.89 26.25
N LEU A 681 25.51 17.32 27.42
CA LEU A 681 26.82 17.25 28.07
C LEU A 681 27.20 15.79 28.42
#